data_AF-A0A0Q9YND8-F1
#
_entry.id   AF-A0A0Q9YND8-F1
#
_cell.length_a   1.000
_cell.length_b   1.000
_cell.length_c   1.000
_cell.angle_alpha   90.00
_cell.angle_beta   90.00
_cell.angle_gamma   90.00
#
_symmetry.space_group_name_H-M   'P 1'
#
loop_
_entity.id
_entity.type
_entity.pdbx_description
1 polymer ?
#
loop_
_entity_poly.entity_id
_entity_poly.type
_entity_poly.pdbx_seq_one_letter_code
_entity_poly.pdbx_strand_id
1 'polypeptide(L)'
;MPSDAVQRVINADIDNLISVFLNNKEIEAGKHDAENFDALIEDLETAKDKSAIERAVIFNSVLKNVQILFDQDPLLAQTLSEIIQLAENKIYHRAPAEEWVQHIGEYDLSQEAQAILQRETEAPPIEEFDAHQAVHALLSSDESRTLLYTGAFAEGEEQTNARDTFLRFLENRHLNLPQENTRPRPTTDMKLFLGEEGVRLYKAAVNEEMRSRSFRDAVFLKSVQHYEGQKWDKKLVLWVGGPSASGKTYGASSAVKAMAEKMPSLEGDESGNYVVSVDGGIEREVSQMRQMLLQAALTKGYKGISDLHANTKLSVKEYVKAAALEEDSLSLVIPETFAESALLKRFDAAGAYKENEMRAYHQDPRIIQAFSEVVAETSKDERFKISVKHMGEGRAWFNERDEFDDDSIKMNNREIGCESKVYDSKGFFIGRYASEQAREILKEMDPNGSYIRIVNDLVFVKKDQSGKWRECGSDDTPDFKLAARDFEKWKSERRGDLNTHDLKEWYAEQRQQGHLAKANIMIVPNDIVNIEVKSKENPDVKGLKISKRDYDRFLAEIHPEKPSFARVTGWCLDQAEIGKLITPLDLIVQYKEGVMRRTVSAPAFMERSAQKTILEAEPIPRTSSAPIPIPKAKVEEREQASFKNHLTFSYDSMPESVENTKLQAQIEKKSQVDLDVEPKTAQKLKSGPSK
;
A
#
# COMPACT_ATOMS: atom_id res chain seq x y z
N MET A 1 25.13 -22.28 -10.42
CA MET A 1 26.61 -22.37 -10.38
C MET A 1 27.11 -21.01 -9.91
N PRO A 2 28.21 -20.92 -9.13
CA PRO A 2 28.79 -19.62 -8.80
C PRO A 2 29.04 -18.85 -10.10
N SER A 3 28.86 -17.52 -10.09
CA SER A 3 29.20 -16.72 -11.26
C SER A 3 30.68 -16.96 -11.64
N ASP A 4 31.03 -16.84 -12.92
CA ASP A 4 32.42 -16.99 -13.37
C ASP A 4 33.39 -16.09 -12.60
N ALA A 5 32.90 -14.99 -12.01
CA ALA A 5 33.69 -14.12 -11.14
C ALA A 5 33.97 -14.77 -9.77
N VAL A 6 32.97 -15.35 -9.11
CA VAL A 6 33.13 -16.06 -7.84
C VAL A 6 33.99 -17.31 -8.03
N GLN A 7 33.79 -18.05 -9.13
CA GLN A 7 34.62 -19.22 -9.45
C GLN A 7 36.08 -18.83 -9.70
N ARG A 8 36.33 -17.67 -10.33
CA ARG A 8 37.69 -17.14 -10.53
C ARG A 8 38.37 -16.71 -9.23
N VAL A 9 37.64 -16.05 -8.32
CA VAL A 9 38.18 -15.66 -7.01
C VAL A 9 38.51 -16.90 -6.17
N ILE A 10 37.62 -17.90 -6.13
CA ILE A 10 37.86 -19.15 -5.41
C ILE A 10 39.04 -19.92 -6.01
N ASN A 11 39.13 -20.01 -7.34
CA ASN A 11 40.26 -20.70 -7.99
C ASN A 11 41.58 -19.96 -7.72
N ALA A 12 41.59 -18.63 -7.70
CA ALA A 12 42.76 -17.84 -7.34
C ALA A 12 43.20 -18.06 -5.88
N ASP A 13 42.24 -18.16 -4.95
CA ASP A 13 42.54 -18.47 -3.55
C ASP A 13 43.08 -19.92 -3.39
N ILE A 14 42.57 -20.90 -4.15
CA ILE A 14 43.12 -22.27 -4.21
C ILE A 14 44.53 -22.26 -4.81
N ASP A 15 44.76 -21.52 -5.90
CA ASP A 15 46.08 -21.40 -6.54
C ASP A 15 47.12 -20.78 -5.61
N ASN A 16 46.71 -19.77 -4.83
CA ASN A 16 47.56 -19.17 -3.80
C ASN A 16 47.91 -20.19 -2.70
N LEU A 17 46.94 -20.98 -2.24
CA LEU A 17 47.18 -22.06 -1.26
C LEU A 17 48.14 -23.13 -1.81
N ILE A 18 47.93 -23.60 -3.04
CA ILE A 18 48.82 -24.55 -3.70
C ILE A 18 50.23 -23.96 -3.82
N SER A 19 50.36 -22.68 -4.20
CA SER A 19 51.65 -22.01 -4.27
C SER A 19 52.35 -21.94 -2.90
N VAL A 20 51.61 -21.66 -1.82
CA VAL A 20 52.15 -21.70 -0.45
C VAL A 20 52.61 -23.11 -0.09
N PHE A 21 51.84 -24.16 -0.41
CA PHE A 21 52.26 -25.55 -0.17
C PHE A 21 53.52 -25.92 -0.96
N LEU A 22 53.60 -25.56 -2.24
CA LEU A 22 54.75 -25.84 -3.10
C LEU A 22 56.01 -25.10 -2.64
N ASN A 23 55.89 -23.83 -2.26
CA ASN A 23 57.02 -23.02 -1.78
C ASN A 23 57.56 -23.52 -0.42
N ASN A 24 56.71 -24.12 0.41
CA ASN A 24 57.11 -24.69 1.70
C ASN A 24 57.53 -26.17 1.60
N LYS A 25 57.17 -26.88 0.53
CA LYS A 25 57.57 -28.27 0.28
C LYS A 25 59.09 -28.44 0.30
N GLU A 26 59.84 -27.48 -0.25
CA GLU A 26 61.31 -27.50 -0.25
C GLU A 26 61.93 -27.25 1.14
N ILE A 27 61.22 -26.55 2.03
CA ILE A 27 61.67 -26.21 3.38
C ILE A 27 61.43 -27.39 4.35
N GLU A 28 60.34 -28.13 4.16
CA GLU A 28 59.88 -29.22 5.04
C GLU A 28 60.25 -30.64 4.57
N ALA A 29 60.69 -30.83 3.32
CA ALA A 29 61.11 -32.14 2.77
C ALA A 29 62.27 -32.81 3.53
N GLY A 30 62.91 -32.11 4.48
CA GLY A 30 63.89 -32.66 5.40
C GLY A 30 63.33 -33.21 6.72
N LYS A 31 62.03 -33.03 7.04
CA LYS A 31 61.45 -33.34 8.36
C LYS A 31 60.17 -34.18 8.35
N HIS A 32 59.36 -34.15 7.31
CA HIS A 32 58.11 -34.94 7.22
C HIS A 32 57.84 -35.51 5.82
N ASP A 33 56.97 -36.54 5.75
CA ASP A 33 56.64 -37.31 4.55
C ASP A 33 56.13 -36.41 3.41
N ALA A 34 56.97 -36.19 2.40
CA ALA A 34 56.62 -35.42 1.19
C ALA A 34 55.37 -35.96 0.48
N GLU A 35 55.06 -37.25 0.67
CA GLU A 35 53.86 -37.91 0.12
C GLU A 35 52.55 -37.30 0.64
N ASN A 36 52.51 -36.79 1.89
CA ASN A 36 51.31 -36.18 2.44
C ASN A 36 51.01 -34.80 1.84
N PHE A 37 52.04 -34.03 1.47
CA PHE A 37 51.87 -32.74 0.80
C PHE A 37 51.35 -32.92 -0.63
N ASP A 38 51.83 -33.92 -1.35
CA ASP A 38 51.38 -34.21 -2.71
C ASP A 38 49.91 -34.65 -2.75
N ALA A 39 49.48 -35.47 -1.78
CA ALA A 39 48.07 -35.84 -1.64
C ALA A 39 47.16 -34.63 -1.35
N LEU A 40 47.59 -33.68 -0.52
CA LEU A 40 46.82 -32.46 -0.21
C LEU A 40 46.73 -31.52 -1.41
N ILE A 41 47.80 -31.40 -2.20
CA ILE A 41 47.80 -30.61 -3.44
C ILE A 41 46.87 -31.27 -4.47
N GLU A 42 46.91 -32.59 -4.63
CA GLU A 42 46.03 -33.33 -5.52
C GLU A 42 44.55 -33.17 -5.12
N ASP A 43 44.24 -33.22 -3.82
CA ASP A 43 42.89 -32.97 -3.30
C ASP A 43 42.40 -31.53 -3.62
N LEU A 44 43.27 -30.52 -3.47
CA LEU A 44 42.96 -29.12 -3.78
C LEU A 44 42.80 -28.87 -5.29
N GLU A 45 43.61 -29.51 -6.12
CA GLU A 45 43.47 -29.46 -7.58
C GLU A 45 42.16 -30.10 -8.02
N THR A 46 41.82 -31.27 -7.45
CA THR A 46 40.57 -31.97 -7.73
C THR A 46 39.36 -31.13 -7.28
N ALA A 47 39.48 -30.35 -6.20
CA ALA A 47 38.40 -29.49 -5.71
C ALA A 47 37.97 -28.41 -6.72
N LYS A 48 38.87 -27.92 -7.59
CA LYS A 48 38.56 -26.88 -8.58
C LYS A 48 37.38 -27.26 -9.50
N ASP A 49 37.23 -28.55 -9.78
CA ASP A 49 36.21 -29.08 -10.70
C ASP A 49 34.96 -29.62 -9.98
N LYS A 50 34.89 -29.59 -8.64
CA LYS A 50 33.76 -30.12 -7.86
C LYS A 50 32.69 -29.07 -7.53
N SER A 51 31.52 -29.53 -7.07
CA SER A 51 30.46 -28.62 -6.60
C SER A 51 30.89 -27.83 -5.36
N ALA A 52 30.19 -26.73 -5.05
CA ALA A 52 30.54 -25.87 -3.90
C ALA A 52 30.52 -26.61 -2.54
N ILE A 53 29.61 -27.57 -2.36
CA ILE A 53 29.50 -28.36 -1.12
C ILE A 53 30.65 -29.38 -1.03
N GLU A 54 30.94 -30.10 -2.11
CA GLU A 54 32.08 -31.03 -2.16
C GLU A 54 33.41 -30.30 -1.97
N ARG A 55 33.53 -29.08 -2.51
CA ARG A 55 34.67 -28.20 -2.27
C ARG A 55 34.82 -27.83 -0.80
N ALA A 56 33.75 -27.43 -0.12
CA ALA A 56 33.79 -27.10 1.29
C ALA A 56 34.19 -28.31 2.16
N VAL A 57 33.75 -29.52 1.79
CA VAL A 57 34.13 -30.76 2.48
C VAL A 57 35.61 -31.08 2.27
N ILE A 58 36.12 -30.97 1.03
CA ILE A 58 37.54 -31.18 0.73
C ILE A 58 38.39 -30.13 1.44
N PHE A 59 37.98 -28.85 1.38
CA PHE A 59 38.67 -27.76 2.05
C PHE A 59 38.76 -27.99 3.56
N ASN A 60 37.66 -28.38 4.22
CA ASN A 60 37.67 -28.73 5.64
C ASN A 60 38.54 -29.95 5.97
N SER A 61 38.61 -30.94 5.07
CA SER A 61 39.48 -32.11 5.24
C SER A 61 40.96 -31.73 5.11
N VAL A 62 41.30 -30.92 4.09
CA VAL A 62 42.64 -30.37 3.86
C VAL A 62 43.04 -29.52 5.06
N LEU A 63 42.19 -28.60 5.53
CA LEU A 63 42.46 -27.75 6.69
C LEU A 63 42.72 -28.55 7.97
N LYS A 64 41.96 -29.63 8.24
CA LYS A 64 42.20 -30.50 9.40
C LYS A 64 43.55 -31.23 9.31
N ASN A 65 43.90 -31.74 8.14
CA ASN A 65 45.16 -32.45 7.93
C ASN A 65 46.36 -31.49 8.00
N VAL A 66 46.19 -30.28 7.50
CA VAL A 66 47.16 -29.18 7.53
C VAL A 66 47.36 -28.71 8.97
N GLN A 67 46.29 -28.53 9.76
CA GLN A 67 46.40 -28.16 11.17
C GLN A 67 47.20 -29.19 11.99
N ILE A 68 47.07 -30.49 11.68
CA ILE A 68 47.89 -31.56 12.28
C ILE A 68 49.37 -31.45 11.88
N LEU A 69 49.67 -31.03 10.65
CA LEU A 69 51.04 -30.89 10.14
C LEU A 69 51.75 -29.62 10.67
N PHE A 70 51.01 -28.54 10.91
CA PHE A 70 51.58 -27.21 11.19
C PHE A 70 51.56 -26.78 12.66
N ASP A 71 51.12 -27.63 13.59
CA ASP A 71 51.22 -27.41 15.05
C ASP A 71 52.68 -27.22 15.55
N GLN A 72 53.69 -27.41 14.69
CA GLN A 72 55.11 -27.25 15.02
C GLN A 72 55.76 -25.94 14.51
N ASP A 73 55.09 -25.14 13.65
CA ASP A 73 55.58 -23.84 13.18
C ASP A 73 54.58 -22.71 13.53
N PRO A 74 54.88 -21.88 14.55
CA PRO A 74 53.98 -20.83 15.01
C PRO A 74 53.63 -19.77 13.95
N LEU A 75 54.54 -19.50 13.00
CA LEU A 75 54.32 -18.47 11.99
C LEU A 75 53.39 -19.00 10.90
N LEU A 76 53.59 -20.24 10.47
CA LEU A 76 52.70 -20.89 9.52
C LEU A 76 51.32 -21.16 10.13
N ALA A 77 51.25 -21.58 11.39
CA ALA A 77 49.98 -21.74 12.12
C ALA A 77 49.20 -20.43 12.19
N GLN A 78 49.88 -19.29 12.39
CA GLN A 78 49.26 -17.97 12.35
C GLN A 78 48.72 -17.63 10.95
N THR A 79 49.53 -17.78 9.89
CA THR A 79 49.08 -17.52 8.51
C THR A 79 47.93 -18.43 8.10
N LEU A 80 47.96 -19.70 8.51
CA LEU A 80 46.89 -20.65 8.25
C LEU A 80 45.62 -20.29 9.02
N SER A 81 45.75 -19.85 10.28
CA SER A 81 44.64 -19.32 11.06
C SER A 81 44.05 -18.08 10.40
N GLU A 82 44.88 -17.18 9.84
CA GLU A 82 44.41 -16.00 9.11
C GLU A 82 43.69 -16.39 7.82
N ILE A 83 44.17 -17.39 7.06
CA ILE A 83 43.52 -17.91 5.85
C ILE A 83 42.23 -18.66 6.17
N ILE A 84 42.21 -19.50 7.21
CA ILE A 84 41.01 -20.16 7.71
C ILE A 84 40.02 -19.09 8.11
N GLN A 85 40.43 -18.09 8.89
CA GLN A 85 39.56 -17.01 9.31
C GLN A 85 39.10 -16.17 8.12
N LEU A 86 39.88 -15.99 7.06
CA LEU A 86 39.47 -15.30 5.83
C LEU A 86 38.49 -16.14 4.99
N ALA A 87 38.71 -17.45 4.90
CA ALA A 87 37.86 -18.39 4.17
C ALA A 87 36.55 -18.63 4.92
N GLU A 88 36.61 -18.79 6.24
CA GLU A 88 35.47 -18.79 7.14
C GLU A 88 34.76 -17.45 7.03
N ASN A 89 35.42 -16.31 7.15
CA ASN A 89 34.77 -15.01 6.94
C ASN A 89 34.12 -14.91 5.54
N LYS A 90 34.75 -15.34 4.46
CA LYS A 90 34.12 -15.32 3.11
C LYS A 90 32.98 -16.35 2.93
N ILE A 91 32.98 -17.46 3.68
CA ILE A 91 31.94 -18.50 3.64
C ILE A 91 30.80 -18.20 4.64
N TYR A 92 31.10 -17.50 5.74
CA TYR A 92 30.24 -17.15 6.88
C TYR A 92 29.85 -15.66 6.94
N HIS A 93 30.34 -14.79 6.04
CA HIS A 93 29.76 -13.44 5.81
C HIS A 93 28.36 -13.50 5.16
N ARG A 94 27.81 -14.70 5.00
CA ARG A 94 26.40 -14.93 4.74
C ARG A 94 25.66 -14.69 6.06
N ALA A 95 25.37 -13.42 6.34
CA ALA A 95 24.82 -12.90 7.60
C ALA A 95 24.32 -13.98 8.57
N PRO A 96 25.14 -14.39 9.55
CA PRO A 96 24.78 -15.46 10.47
C PRO A 96 23.51 -15.04 11.20
N ALA A 97 22.59 -15.97 11.49
CA ALA A 97 21.34 -15.61 12.15
C ALA A 97 21.56 -14.79 13.43
N GLU A 98 22.71 -14.94 14.09
CA GLU A 98 23.17 -14.07 15.18
C GLU A 98 23.09 -12.57 14.86
N GLU A 99 23.53 -12.12 13.68
CA GLU A 99 23.46 -10.72 13.26
C GLU A 99 21.99 -10.28 13.13
N TRP A 100 21.16 -11.09 12.48
CA TRP A 100 19.73 -10.79 12.33
C TRP A 100 19.03 -10.73 13.69
N VAL A 101 19.33 -11.68 14.57
CA VAL A 101 18.70 -11.80 15.89
C VAL A 101 19.05 -10.62 16.79
N GLN A 102 20.27 -10.08 16.69
CA GLN A 102 20.67 -8.88 17.43
C GLN A 102 19.83 -7.65 17.07
N HIS A 103 19.32 -7.57 15.83
CA HIS A 103 18.52 -6.45 15.35
C HIS A 103 17.00 -6.64 15.50
N ILE A 104 16.53 -7.69 16.19
CA ILE A 104 15.10 -7.85 16.46
C ILE A 104 14.59 -6.68 17.30
N GLY A 105 13.58 -5.97 16.81
CA GLY A 105 13.00 -4.82 17.50
C GLY A 105 13.74 -3.50 17.25
N GLU A 106 14.92 -3.55 16.60
CA GLU A 106 15.65 -2.37 16.16
C GLU A 106 15.14 -1.93 14.79
N TYR A 107 14.09 -1.11 14.76
CA TYR A 107 13.54 -0.59 13.51
C TYR A 107 14.29 0.66 13.06
N ASP A 108 14.80 0.67 11.82
CA ASP A 108 15.44 1.87 11.26
C ASP A 108 14.40 2.96 10.98
N LEU A 109 14.22 3.86 11.95
CA LEU A 109 13.28 4.99 11.89
C LEU A 109 13.99 6.30 11.55
N SER A 110 15.27 6.21 11.22
CA SER A 110 16.25 7.24 11.55
C SER A 110 16.08 8.52 10.75
N GLN A 111 15.57 8.54 9.52
CA GLN A 111 15.51 9.81 8.78
C GLN A 111 14.20 10.59 8.99
N GLU A 112 13.05 9.92 8.90
CA GLU A 112 11.75 10.58 8.92
C GLU A 112 11.31 10.91 10.35
N ALA A 113 11.57 10.00 11.30
CA ALA A 113 11.19 10.20 12.69
C ALA A 113 12.14 11.16 13.43
N GLN A 114 13.45 11.17 13.09
CA GLN A 114 14.36 12.21 13.59
C GLN A 114 13.96 13.60 13.09
N ALA A 115 13.52 13.72 11.83
CA ALA A 115 13.05 15.00 11.29
C ALA A 115 11.80 15.51 12.02
N ILE A 116 10.90 14.61 12.44
CA ILE A 116 9.73 14.97 13.27
C ILE A 116 10.19 15.43 14.66
N LEU A 117 11.05 14.65 15.31
CA LEU A 117 11.46 14.93 16.70
C LEU A 117 12.27 16.23 16.85
N GLN A 118 13.17 16.50 15.90
CA GLN A 118 13.96 17.73 15.86
C GLN A 118 13.09 18.99 15.73
N ARG A 119 11.93 18.89 15.08
CA ARG A 119 10.99 20.01 14.94
C ARG A 119 10.21 20.28 16.22
N GLU A 120 9.73 19.24 16.89
CA GLU A 120 8.88 19.38 18.09
C GLU A 120 9.66 19.80 19.33
N THR A 121 10.89 19.34 19.47
CA THR A 121 11.63 19.48 20.73
C THR A 121 12.60 20.65 20.75
N GLU A 122 12.82 21.33 19.60
CA GLU A 122 13.93 22.26 19.37
C GLU A 122 15.30 21.71 19.85
N ALA A 123 15.40 20.39 20.06
CA ALA A 123 16.54 19.77 20.68
C ALA A 123 17.70 19.68 19.67
N PRO A 124 18.96 19.75 20.15
CA PRO A 124 20.09 19.41 19.29
C PRO A 124 19.87 18.02 18.69
N PRO A 125 20.41 17.75 17.48
CA PRO A 125 20.32 16.43 16.87
C PRO A 125 20.76 15.38 17.89
N ILE A 126 19.81 14.56 18.32
CA ILE A 126 20.05 13.56 19.36
C ILE A 126 20.97 12.50 18.76
N GLU A 127 22.08 12.21 19.43
CA GLU A 127 23.01 11.17 18.99
C GLU A 127 22.34 9.77 18.99
N GLU A 128 21.25 9.60 19.76
CA GLU A 128 20.50 8.36 19.88
C GLU A 128 18.98 8.65 19.80
N PHE A 129 18.33 8.26 18.70
CA PHE A 129 16.90 8.47 18.49
C PHE A 129 16.07 7.42 19.25
N ASP A 130 15.30 7.84 20.25
CA ASP A 130 14.34 6.99 20.95
C ASP A 130 12.95 7.10 20.31
N ALA A 131 12.59 6.05 19.56
CA ALA A 131 11.29 5.95 18.90
C ALA A 131 10.10 5.98 19.88
N HIS A 132 10.27 5.39 21.07
CA HIS A 132 9.21 5.32 22.06
C HIS A 132 8.90 6.71 22.62
N GLN A 133 9.94 7.49 22.93
CA GLN A 133 9.80 8.89 23.33
C GLN A 133 9.18 9.74 22.22
N ALA A 134 9.54 9.51 20.95
CA ALA A 134 8.96 10.21 19.81
C ALA A 134 7.44 9.99 19.70
N VAL A 135 7.00 8.74 19.88
CA VAL A 135 5.58 8.38 19.90
C VAL A 135 4.88 9.04 21.08
N HIS A 136 5.49 9.03 22.27
CA HIS A 136 4.94 9.66 23.47
C HIS A 136 4.82 11.18 23.35
N ALA A 137 5.72 11.84 22.61
CA ALA A 137 5.61 13.26 22.31
C ALA A 137 4.42 13.58 21.40
N LEU A 138 4.11 12.70 20.44
CA LEU A 138 2.99 12.86 19.51
C LEU A 138 1.64 12.40 20.10
N LEU A 139 1.66 11.46 21.05
CA LEU A 139 0.48 10.93 21.76
C LEU A 139 0.47 11.41 23.20
N SER A 140 0.03 12.66 23.39
CA SER A 140 0.09 13.34 24.68
C SER A 140 -0.84 12.72 25.73
N SER A 141 -1.93 12.07 25.30
CA SER A 141 -2.89 11.47 26.22
C SER A 141 -2.56 10.01 26.58
N ASP A 142 -2.81 9.63 27.84
CA ASP A 142 -2.69 8.23 28.29
C ASP A 142 -3.65 7.28 27.54
N GLU A 143 -4.82 7.79 27.15
CA GLU A 143 -5.83 7.03 26.43
C GLU A 143 -5.37 6.69 25.01
N SER A 144 -4.83 7.66 24.27
CA SER A 144 -4.24 7.46 22.94
C SER A 144 -3.12 6.41 22.97
N ARG A 145 -2.23 6.50 23.97
CA ARG A 145 -1.13 5.54 24.16
C ARG A 145 -1.63 4.14 24.51
N THR A 146 -2.63 4.05 25.38
CA THR A 146 -3.28 2.78 25.75
C THR A 146 -3.92 2.11 24.52
N LEU A 147 -4.57 2.89 23.66
CA LEU A 147 -5.15 2.40 22.40
C LEU A 147 -4.07 1.88 21.44
N LEU A 148 -2.94 2.59 21.30
CA LEU A 148 -1.84 2.14 20.47
C LEU A 148 -1.27 0.79 20.95
N TYR A 149 -1.11 0.61 22.27
CA TYR A 149 -0.50 -0.59 22.85
C TYR A 149 -1.49 -1.66 23.29
N THR A 150 -2.76 -1.57 22.88
CA THR A 150 -3.78 -2.57 23.23
C THR A 150 -3.37 -3.97 22.74
N GLY A 151 -3.22 -4.91 23.66
CA GLY A 151 -2.80 -6.30 23.37
C GLY A 151 -1.31 -6.49 23.03
N ALA A 152 -0.50 -5.44 23.14
CA ALA A 152 0.95 -5.51 23.07
C ALA A 152 1.53 -6.10 24.37
N PHE A 153 2.80 -6.49 24.34
CA PHE A 153 3.55 -6.81 25.55
C PHE A 153 3.68 -5.57 26.44
N ALA A 154 3.84 -5.80 27.75
CA ALA A 154 4.14 -4.71 28.67
C ALA A 154 5.54 -4.14 28.36
N GLU A 155 5.76 -2.91 28.79
CA GLU A 155 7.05 -2.25 28.63
C GLU A 155 8.14 -3.04 29.37
N GLY A 156 9.27 -3.29 28.70
CA GLY A 156 10.35 -4.12 29.22
C GLY A 156 10.08 -5.63 29.20
N GLU A 157 8.89 -6.08 28.78
CA GLU A 157 8.52 -7.50 28.66
C GLU A 157 8.44 -8.00 27.21
N GLU A 158 9.08 -7.29 26.26
CA GLU A 158 9.08 -7.71 24.86
C GLU A 158 9.73 -9.09 24.71
N GLN A 159 8.98 -9.99 24.07
CA GLN A 159 9.48 -11.31 23.72
C GLN A 159 10.07 -11.29 22.31
N THR A 160 11.17 -12.03 22.13
CA THR A 160 11.87 -12.19 20.84
C THR A 160 12.04 -13.65 20.44
N ASN A 161 11.60 -14.59 21.28
CA ASN A 161 11.89 -16.03 21.14
C ASN A 161 11.33 -16.61 19.83
N ALA A 162 10.11 -16.23 19.43
CA ALA A 162 9.50 -16.74 18.22
C ALA A 162 10.16 -16.15 16.97
N ARG A 163 10.48 -14.85 16.99
CA ARG A 163 11.25 -14.19 15.92
C ARG A 163 12.64 -14.79 15.77
N ASP A 164 13.38 -14.96 16.88
CA ASP A 164 14.70 -15.59 16.92
C ASP A 164 14.66 -17.02 16.34
N THR A 165 13.76 -17.85 16.86
CA THR A 165 13.59 -19.23 16.39
C THR A 165 13.31 -19.28 14.88
N PHE A 166 12.45 -18.39 14.38
CA PHE A 166 12.16 -18.32 12.96
C PHE A 166 13.36 -17.86 12.12
N LEU A 167 14.11 -16.85 12.56
CA LEU A 167 15.28 -16.35 11.82
C LEU A 167 16.38 -17.40 11.70
N ARG A 168 16.67 -18.13 12.78
CA ARG A 168 17.60 -19.26 12.78
C ARG A 168 17.13 -20.39 11.87
N PHE A 169 15.83 -20.69 11.89
CA PHE A 169 15.25 -21.63 10.94
C PHE A 169 15.39 -21.13 9.49
N LEU A 170 15.10 -19.86 9.24
CA LEU A 170 15.13 -19.26 7.91
C LEU A 170 16.54 -19.26 7.32
N GLU A 171 17.55 -18.93 8.12
CA GLU A 171 18.96 -19.02 7.74
C GLU A 171 19.31 -20.46 7.34
N ASN A 172 19.06 -21.44 8.21
CA ASN A 172 19.35 -22.83 7.92
C ASN A 172 18.61 -23.30 6.66
N ARG A 173 17.34 -22.91 6.52
CA ARG A 173 16.53 -23.22 5.35
C ARG A 173 17.08 -22.57 4.09
N HIS A 174 17.48 -21.31 4.14
CA HIS A 174 18.13 -20.59 3.05
C HIS A 174 19.40 -21.34 2.64
N LEU A 175 20.32 -21.63 3.56
CA LEU A 175 21.59 -22.31 3.24
C LEU A 175 21.39 -23.66 2.52
N ASN A 176 20.35 -24.39 2.89
CA ASN A 176 20.06 -25.71 2.33
C ASN A 176 19.10 -25.72 1.14
N LEU A 177 18.48 -24.58 0.82
CA LEU A 177 17.59 -24.45 -0.33
C LEU A 177 18.40 -24.34 -1.64
N PRO A 178 18.10 -25.17 -2.66
CA PRO A 178 18.68 -25.03 -3.97
C PRO A 178 18.43 -23.64 -4.56
N GLN A 179 19.41 -23.13 -5.30
CA GLN A 179 19.27 -21.89 -6.06
C GLN A 179 18.39 -22.11 -7.29
N GLU A 180 17.32 -21.34 -7.45
CA GLU A 180 16.61 -21.25 -8.71
C GLU A 180 17.36 -20.35 -9.68
N ASN A 181 17.73 -20.90 -10.83
CA ASN A 181 18.51 -20.19 -11.85
C ASN A 181 17.69 -19.97 -13.14
N THR A 182 16.37 -20.11 -13.07
CA THR A 182 15.49 -19.96 -14.23
C THR A 182 15.16 -18.48 -14.47
N ARG A 183 15.09 -18.11 -15.76
CA ARG A 183 14.58 -16.80 -16.22
C ARG A 183 13.48 -17.07 -17.25
N PRO A 184 12.26 -16.52 -17.10
CA PRO A 184 11.79 -15.64 -16.02
C PRO A 184 11.82 -16.31 -14.64
N ARG A 185 12.06 -15.52 -13.58
CA ARG A 185 12.14 -16.03 -12.20
C ARG A 185 10.77 -16.61 -11.78
N PRO A 186 10.72 -17.81 -11.19
CA PRO A 186 9.47 -18.41 -10.77
C PRO A 186 8.92 -17.71 -9.52
N THR A 187 7.60 -17.83 -9.34
CA THR A 187 6.95 -17.53 -8.05
C THR A 187 6.93 -18.79 -7.20
N THR A 188 7.06 -18.66 -5.89
CA THR A 188 6.87 -19.77 -4.94
C THR A 188 5.66 -19.52 -4.02
N ASP A 189 5.32 -20.51 -3.22
CA ASP A 189 4.41 -20.35 -2.07
C ASP A 189 5.17 -20.64 -0.77
N MET A 190 4.62 -20.19 0.36
CA MET A 190 5.29 -20.29 1.65
C MET A 190 5.54 -21.74 2.07
N LYS A 191 4.64 -22.67 1.75
CA LYS A 191 4.77 -24.08 2.14
C LYS A 191 5.85 -24.77 1.31
N LEU A 192 5.96 -24.46 0.02
CA LEU A 192 7.02 -24.97 -0.85
C LEU A 192 8.37 -24.40 -0.44
N PHE A 193 8.43 -23.10 -0.14
CA PHE A 193 9.67 -22.44 0.25
C PHE A 193 10.14 -22.89 1.64
N LEU A 194 9.28 -22.83 2.67
CA LEU A 194 9.66 -23.06 4.07
C LEU A 194 9.36 -24.48 4.60
N GLY A 195 8.48 -25.24 3.96
CA GLY A 195 7.88 -26.43 4.56
C GLY A 195 6.81 -26.09 5.61
N GLU A 196 6.09 -27.11 6.10
CA GLU A 196 4.99 -26.90 7.06
C GLU A 196 5.46 -26.28 8.38
N GLU A 197 6.59 -26.76 8.89
CA GLU A 197 7.16 -26.27 10.14
C GLU A 197 7.60 -24.81 10.04
N GLY A 198 8.29 -24.44 8.95
CA GLY A 198 8.71 -23.06 8.75
C GLY A 198 7.53 -22.09 8.59
N VAL A 199 6.42 -22.52 7.97
CA VAL A 199 5.17 -21.72 7.94
C VAL A 199 4.60 -21.53 9.34
N ARG A 200 4.63 -22.55 10.19
CA ARG A 200 4.18 -22.47 11.59
C ARG A 200 5.05 -21.50 12.39
N LEU A 201 6.37 -21.60 12.26
CA LEU A 201 7.34 -20.71 12.92
C LEU A 201 7.18 -19.26 12.45
N TYR A 202 7.04 -19.03 11.15
CA TYR A 202 6.79 -17.70 10.59
C TYR A 202 5.53 -17.05 11.19
N LYS A 203 4.42 -17.80 11.25
CA LYS A 203 3.17 -17.28 11.83
C LYS A 203 3.30 -16.94 13.30
N ALA A 204 4.07 -17.72 14.06
CA ALA A 204 4.37 -17.42 15.45
C ALA A 204 5.22 -16.14 15.58
N ALA A 205 6.26 -16.00 14.74
CA ALA A 205 7.12 -14.82 14.71
C ALA A 205 6.35 -13.54 14.34
N VAL A 206 5.46 -13.58 13.35
CA VAL A 206 4.59 -12.44 12.97
C VAL A 206 3.61 -12.09 14.10
N ASN A 207 3.04 -13.09 14.78
CA ASN A 207 2.15 -12.86 15.92
C ASN A 207 2.87 -12.27 17.14
N GLU A 208 4.14 -12.63 17.35
CA GLU A 208 5.00 -11.99 18.35
C GLU A 208 5.32 -10.54 17.94
N GLU A 209 5.72 -10.31 16.68
CA GLU A 209 6.05 -8.98 16.15
C GLU A 209 4.89 -7.98 16.29
N MET A 210 3.66 -8.37 15.93
CA MET A 210 2.49 -7.47 16.06
C MET A 210 2.13 -7.08 17.51
N ARG A 211 2.69 -7.78 18.50
CA ARG A 211 2.56 -7.49 19.94
C ARG A 211 3.77 -6.74 20.49
N SER A 212 4.82 -6.56 19.70
CA SER A 212 5.98 -5.72 20.05
C SER A 212 5.54 -4.24 20.08
N ARG A 213 5.91 -3.50 21.12
CA ARG A 213 5.72 -2.05 21.18
C ARG A 213 6.66 -1.35 20.22
N SER A 214 7.92 -1.79 20.15
CA SER A 214 8.91 -1.31 19.18
C SER A 214 8.39 -1.36 17.74
N PHE A 215 7.72 -2.45 17.35
CA PHE A 215 7.08 -2.56 16.03
C PHE A 215 5.93 -1.56 15.85
N ARG A 216 5.07 -1.40 16.88
CA ARG A 216 3.94 -0.47 16.81
C ARG A 216 4.40 0.98 16.75
N ASP A 217 5.46 1.32 17.48
CA ASP A 217 6.10 2.63 17.46
C ASP A 217 6.67 2.91 16.06
N ALA A 218 7.35 1.93 15.49
CA ALA A 218 7.89 2.02 14.14
C ALA A 218 6.80 2.23 13.08
N VAL A 219 5.70 1.47 13.17
CA VAL A 219 4.55 1.64 12.26
C VAL A 219 3.88 2.99 12.46
N PHE A 220 3.66 3.42 13.70
CA PHE A 220 3.06 4.71 14.00
C PHE A 220 3.88 5.87 13.44
N LEU A 221 5.19 5.91 13.72
CA LEU A 221 6.08 6.97 13.26
C LEU A 221 6.18 7.00 11.73
N LYS A 222 6.27 5.84 11.07
CA LYS A 222 6.25 5.76 9.60
C LYS A 222 4.92 6.21 8.99
N SER A 223 3.83 6.12 9.77
CA SER A 223 2.51 6.62 9.38
C SER A 223 2.36 8.13 9.52
N VAL A 224 3.19 8.82 10.31
CA VAL A 224 3.04 10.26 10.57
C VAL A 224 3.73 11.10 9.48
N GLN A 225 3.03 12.12 8.98
CA GLN A 225 3.58 13.13 8.09
C GLN A 225 3.24 14.52 8.62
N HIS A 226 4.21 15.43 8.55
CA HIS A 226 4.03 16.83 8.89
C HIS A 226 3.67 17.67 7.67
N TYR A 227 2.68 18.56 7.83
CA TYR A 227 2.24 19.53 6.83
C TYR A 227 2.39 20.93 7.39
N GLU A 228 3.27 21.72 6.78
CA GLU A 228 3.56 23.11 7.15
C GLU A 228 2.32 24.02 7.03
N GLY A 229 2.32 25.11 7.80
CA GLY A 229 1.31 26.18 7.79
C GLY A 229 0.58 26.33 9.11
N GLN A 230 -0.53 27.07 9.11
CA GLN A 230 -1.28 27.31 10.33
C GLN A 230 -1.89 26.01 10.89
N LYS A 231 -1.83 25.86 12.22
CA LYS A 231 -2.45 24.75 12.94
C LYS A 231 -3.94 24.74 12.70
N TRP A 232 -4.49 23.58 12.35
CA TRP A 232 -5.94 23.43 12.18
C TRP A 232 -6.65 23.40 13.54
N ASP A 233 -7.76 24.14 13.63
CA ASP A 233 -8.65 24.14 14.79
C ASP A 233 -9.41 22.81 14.93
N LYS A 234 -9.56 22.09 13.81
CA LYS A 234 -10.26 20.81 13.75
C LYS A 234 -9.40 19.72 13.14
N LYS A 235 -9.66 18.50 13.58
CA LYS A 235 -9.05 17.29 13.04
C LYS A 235 -9.59 16.99 11.64
N LEU A 236 -8.71 16.81 10.67
CA LEU A 236 -9.11 16.29 9.35
C LEU A 236 -9.18 14.76 9.41
N VAL A 237 -10.29 14.18 8.95
CA VAL A 237 -10.37 12.74 8.61
C VAL A 237 -10.64 12.61 7.11
N LEU A 238 -9.57 12.34 6.35
CA LEU A 238 -9.61 12.20 4.90
C LEU A 238 -9.68 10.73 4.49
N TRP A 239 -10.82 10.32 3.94
CA TRP A 239 -10.98 9.02 3.30
C TRP A 239 -10.42 9.07 1.88
N VAL A 240 -9.61 8.10 1.48
CA VAL A 240 -9.09 8.00 0.11
C VAL A 240 -9.56 6.70 -0.52
N GLY A 241 -10.59 6.78 -1.36
CA GLY A 241 -11.17 5.69 -2.12
C GLY A 241 -10.41 5.40 -3.42
N GLY A 242 -10.52 4.15 -3.87
CA GLY A 242 -10.12 3.71 -5.20
C GLY A 242 -9.65 2.25 -5.22
N PRO A 243 -9.47 1.66 -6.42
CA PRO A 243 -8.92 0.31 -6.59
C PRO A 243 -7.62 0.06 -5.81
N SER A 244 -7.35 -1.19 -5.44
CA SER A 244 -6.01 -1.55 -4.94
C SER A 244 -4.96 -1.21 -6.01
N ALA A 245 -3.80 -0.69 -5.59
CA ALA A 245 -2.74 -0.21 -6.48
C ALA A 245 -3.08 1.01 -7.39
N SER A 246 -4.17 1.73 -7.14
CA SER A 246 -4.50 2.95 -7.91
C SER A 246 -3.66 4.18 -7.62
N GLY A 247 -2.77 4.13 -6.62
CA GLY A 247 -2.00 5.30 -6.18
C GLY A 247 -2.70 6.14 -5.11
N LYS A 248 -3.58 5.54 -4.31
CA LYS A 248 -4.25 6.20 -3.16
C LYS A 248 -3.25 6.91 -2.24
N THR A 249 -2.21 6.21 -1.80
CA THR A 249 -1.17 6.74 -0.90
C THR A 249 -0.45 7.95 -1.51
N TYR A 250 -0.17 7.91 -2.82
CA TYR A 250 0.45 9.04 -3.53
C TYR A 250 -0.50 10.24 -3.65
N GLY A 251 -1.77 9.99 -4.00
CA GLY A 251 -2.77 11.04 -4.14
C GLY A 251 -3.26 11.62 -2.81
N ALA A 252 -3.06 10.91 -1.70
CA ALA A 252 -3.48 11.36 -0.37
C ALA A 252 -2.78 12.67 0.04
N SER A 253 -1.46 12.77 -0.11
CA SER A 253 -0.72 14.00 0.26
C SER A 253 -1.21 15.22 -0.52
N SER A 254 -1.47 15.02 -1.82
CA SER A 254 -2.10 16.00 -2.69
C SER A 254 -3.48 16.43 -2.20
N ALA A 255 -4.32 15.48 -1.77
CA ALA A 255 -5.64 15.76 -1.24
C ALA A 255 -5.59 16.46 0.15
N VAL A 256 -4.63 16.12 1.03
CA VAL A 256 -4.40 16.82 2.29
C VAL A 256 -4.04 18.28 2.04
N LYS A 257 -3.11 18.55 1.12
CA LYS A 257 -2.73 19.93 0.74
C LYS A 257 -3.91 20.72 0.19
N ALA A 258 -4.74 20.09 -0.65
CA ALA A 258 -5.96 20.71 -1.16
C ALA A 258 -7.02 20.96 -0.07
N MET A 259 -7.03 20.13 0.99
CA MET A 259 -7.91 20.33 2.14
C MET A 259 -7.40 21.42 3.08
N ALA A 260 -6.08 21.58 3.21
CA ALA A 260 -5.47 22.58 4.10
C ALA A 260 -6.03 23.99 3.86
N GLU A 261 -6.27 24.37 2.59
CA GLU A 261 -6.86 25.67 2.21
C GLU A 261 -8.31 25.87 2.69
N LYS A 262 -9.00 24.80 3.08
CA LYS A 262 -10.41 24.80 3.52
C LYS A 262 -10.57 24.50 5.00
N MET A 263 -9.50 24.09 5.68
CA MET A 263 -9.54 23.80 7.10
C MET A 263 -9.60 25.11 7.88
N PRO A 264 -10.44 25.20 8.92
CA PRO A 264 -10.35 26.28 9.88
C PRO A 264 -9.01 26.17 10.62
N SER A 265 -8.33 27.30 10.78
CA SER A 265 -7.01 27.36 11.40
C SER A 265 -7.03 28.27 12.62
N LEU A 266 -6.13 27.99 13.56
CA LEU A 266 -5.86 28.81 14.72
C LEU A 266 -4.92 29.96 14.30
N GLU A 267 -5.44 31.19 14.32
CA GLU A 267 -4.65 32.37 13.94
C GLU A 267 -3.42 32.52 14.83
N GLY A 268 -2.25 32.67 14.20
CA GLY A 268 -0.97 32.90 14.90
C GLY A 268 -0.25 31.65 15.37
N ASP A 269 -0.82 30.46 15.21
CA ASP A 269 -0.15 29.18 15.45
C ASP A 269 0.33 28.58 14.12
N GLU A 270 1.64 28.68 13.87
CA GLU A 270 2.30 28.15 12.66
C GLU A 270 3.04 26.82 12.94
N SER A 271 2.65 26.11 14.01
CA SER A 271 3.26 24.81 14.36
C SER A 271 2.98 23.70 13.35
N GLY A 272 2.16 23.94 12.31
CA GLY A 272 1.84 22.95 11.29
C GLY A 272 0.88 21.85 11.76
N ASN A 273 0.77 20.80 10.96
CA ASN A 273 -0.26 19.78 11.13
C ASN A 273 0.30 18.38 10.92
N TYR A 274 0.18 17.52 11.94
CA TYR A 274 0.51 16.11 11.85
C TYR A 274 -0.67 15.31 11.32
N VAL A 275 -0.42 14.51 10.28
CA VAL A 275 -1.40 13.65 9.64
C VAL A 275 -0.91 12.22 9.62
N VAL A 276 -1.70 11.31 10.18
CA VAL A 276 -1.41 9.88 10.29
C VAL A 276 -2.08 9.12 9.14
N SER A 277 -1.27 8.41 8.35
CA SER A 277 -1.73 7.53 7.27
C SER A 277 -2.03 6.12 7.79
N VAL A 278 -3.30 5.72 7.74
CA VAL A 278 -3.78 4.39 8.14
C VAL A 278 -3.68 3.42 6.94
N ASP A 279 -2.47 3.13 6.50
CA ASP A 279 -2.20 2.27 5.35
C ASP A 279 -1.57 0.94 5.78
N GLY A 280 -2.22 -0.19 5.45
CA GLY A 280 -1.63 -1.51 5.69
C GLY A 280 -0.34 -1.78 4.88
N GLY A 281 -0.02 -0.96 3.87
CA GLY A 281 1.30 -0.95 3.23
C GLY A 281 2.43 -0.69 4.21
N ILE A 282 2.22 0.21 5.16
CA ILE A 282 3.25 0.65 6.10
C ILE A 282 3.64 -0.49 7.05
N GLU A 283 2.67 -1.17 7.68
CA GLU A 283 2.98 -2.33 8.54
C GLU A 283 3.70 -3.46 7.77
N ARG A 284 3.41 -3.64 6.48
CA ARG A 284 4.11 -4.63 5.64
C ARG A 284 5.55 -4.21 5.36
N GLU A 285 5.78 -2.94 5.05
CA GLU A 285 7.12 -2.37 4.81
C GLU A 285 7.99 -2.42 6.07
N VAL A 286 7.40 -2.13 7.24
CA VAL A 286 8.10 -2.08 8.52
C VAL A 286 8.37 -3.48 9.11
N SER A 287 7.53 -4.49 8.81
CA SER A 287 7.66 -5.84 9.39
C SER A 287 8.96 -6.54 9.01
N GLN A 288 9.86 -6.69 9.98
CA GLN A 288 11.15 -7.34 9.84
C GLN A 288 10.99 -8.79 9.39
N MET A 289 10.07 -9.55 10.00
CA MET A 289 9.87 -10.97 9.68
C MET A 289 9.39 -11.16 8.25
N ARG A 290 8.46 -10.31 7.80
CA ARG A 290 7.98 -10.33 6.42
C ARG A 290 9.09 -9.97 5.44
N GLN A 291 9.86 -8.91 5.71
CA GLN A 291 10.97 -8.50 4.84
C GLN A 291 12.02 -9.62 4.75
N MET A 292 12.47 -10.19 5.87
CA MET A 292 13.49 -11.25 5.89
C MET A 292 13.10 -12.48 5.07
N LEU A 293 11.87 -12.96 5.22
CA LEU A 293 11.37 -14.08 4.42
C LEU A 293 11.36 -13.75 2.91
N LEU A 294 10.94 -12.53 2.56
CA LEU A 294 10.93 -12.10 1.17
C LEU A 294 12.34 -12.02 0.59
N GLN A 295 13.27 -11.39 1.30
CA GLN A 295 14.68 -11.29 0.91
C GLN A 295 15.29 -12.66 0.65
N ALA A 296 15.09 -13.61 1.58
CA ALA A 296 15.57 -14.98 1.42
C ALA A 296 14.99 -15.68 0.17
N ALA A 297 13.73 -15.43 -0.19
CA ALA A 297 13.17 -15.98 -1.42
C ALA A 297 13.76 -15.33 -2.68
N LEU A 298 14.00 -14.02 -2.65
CA LEU A 298 14.56 -13.30 -3.80
C LEU A 298 16.01 -13.70 -4.08
N THR A 299 16.82 -13.89 -3.05
CA THR A 299 18.21 -14.37 -3.23
C THR A 299 18.24 -15.79 -3.78
N LYS A 300 17.26 -16.63 -3.44
CA LYS A 300 17.09 -17.98 -4.00
C LYS A 300 16.55 -18.02 -5.42
N GLY A 301 16.41 -16.86 -6.07
CA GLY A 301 16.04 -16.76 -7.49
C GLY A 301 14.54 -16.78 -7.74
N TYR A 302 13.71 -16.70 -6.70
CA TYR A 302 12.27 -16.46 -6.87
C TYR A 302 12.02 -14.97 -7.13
N LYS A 303 10.89 -14.63 -7.76
CA LYS A 303 10.42 -13.23 -7.89
C LYS A 303 9.52 -12.77 -6.74
N GLY A 304 9.20 -13.66 -5.80
CA GLY A 304 8.32 -13.41 -4.67
C GLY A 304 7.54 -14.65 -4.24
N ILE A 305 6.71 -14.47 -3.22
CA ILE A 305 5.95 -15.52 -2.54
C ILE A 305 4.44 -15.22 -2.66
N SER A 306 3.72 -16.04 -3.42
CA SER A 306 2.34 -15.76 -3.84
C SER A 306 1.32 -15.65 -2.71
N ASP A 307 1.49 -16.42 -1.63
CA ASP A 307 0.58 -16.48 -0.50
C ASP A 307 1.13 -15.77 0.75
N LEU A 308 2.23 -15.02 0.62
CA LEU A 308 2.83 -14.29 1.75
C LEU A 308 1.85 -13.29 2.37
N HIS A 309 1.11 -12.55 1.54
CA HIS A 309 0.09 -11.63 2.06
C HIS A 309 -1.01 -12.35 2.85
N ALA A 310 -1.50 -13.50 2.37
CA ALA A 310 -2.57 -14.25 3.02
C ALA A 310 -2.14 -14.88 4.36
N ASN A 311 -0.85 -15.19 4.50
CA ASN A 311 -0.28 -15.78 5.71
C ASN A 311 0.30 -14.74 6.69
N THR A 312 0.30 -13.45 6.35
CA THR A 312 0.79 -12.36 7.22
C THR A 312 -0.38 -11.52 7.71
N LYS A 313 -0.68 -11.59 9.01
CA LYS A 313 -1.74 -10.81 9.66
C LYS A 313 -1.15 -9.91 10.74
N LEU A 314 -0.81 -8.67 10.39
CA LEU A 314 -0.19 -7.71 11.32
C LEU A 314 -1.24 -6.88 12.06
N SER A 315 -2.27 -6.37 11.35
CA SER A 315 -3.41 -5.65 11.92
C SER A 315 -3.06 -4.46 12.83
N VAL A 316 -1.84 -3.91 12.74
CA VAL A 316 -1.37 -2.82 13.61
C VAL A 316 -2.02 -1.49 13.23
N LYS A 317 -2.36 -1.33 11.94
CA LYS A 317 -3.01 -0.11 11.43
C LYS A 317 -4.27 0.29 12.21
N GLU A 318 -5.03 -0.66 12.76
CA GLU A 318 -6.26 -0.33 13.51
C GLU A 318 -5.96 0.26 14.89
N TYR A 319 -4.85 -0.15 15.54
CA TYR A 319 -4.38 0.47 16.78
C TYR A 319 -3.81 1.88 16.52
N VAL A 320 -3.06 2.05 15.43
CA VAL A 320 -2.58 3.36 14.97
C VAL A 320 -3.75 4.31 14.69
N LYS A 321 -4.80 3.82 14.00
CA LYS A 321 -6.02 4.59 13.76
C LYS A 321 -6.73 4.97 15.06
N ALA A 322 -6.90 4.03 15.98
CA ALA A 322 -7.57 4.29 17.26
C ALA A 322 -6.82 5.35 18.08
N ALA A 323 -5.51 5.21 18.22
CA ALA A 323 -4.65 6.18 18.91
C ALA A 323 -4.70 7.57 18.26
N ALA A 324 -4.57 7.64 16.93
CA ALA A 324 -4.62 8.91 16.20
C ALA A 324 -6.01 9.56 16.22
N LEU A 325 -7.08 8.78 16.29
CA LEU A 325 -8.44 9.29 16.39
C LEU A 325 -8.70 9.92 17.77
N GLU A 326 -8.19 9.30 18.83
CA GLU A 326 -8.30 9.83 20.20
C GLU A 326 -7.46 11.10 20.38
N GLU A 327 -6.25 11.14 19.81
CA GLU A 327 -5.33 12.25 20.00
C GLU A 327 -5.75 13.51 19.23
N ASP A 328 -6.31 14.52 19.90
CA ASP A 328 -6.86 15.73 19.26
C ASP A 328 -5.89 16.44 18.30
N SER A 329 -4.58 16.36 18.56
CA SER A 329 -3.54 17.02 17.76
C SER A 329 -3.24 16.36 16.40
N LEU A 330 -3.76 15.15 16.16
CA LEU A 330 -3.46 14.32 14.98
C LEU A 330 -4.65 14.19 14.02
N SER A 331 -4.42 14.55 12.76
CA SER A 331 -5.36 14.27 11.67
C SER A 331 -5.12 12.89 11.06
N LEU A 332 -6.09 12.37 10.30
CA LEU A 332 -6.03 11.05 9.70
C LEU A 332 -6.25 11.08 8.18
N VAL A 333 -5.49 10.23 7.50
CA VAL A 333 -5.75 9.79 6.12
C VAL A 333 -6.01 8.30 6.16
N ILE A 334 -7.13 7.87 5.57
CA ILE A 334 -7.56 6.47 5.56
C ILE A 334 -7.69 5.99 4.10
N PRO A 335 -6.61 5.42 3.51
CA PRO A 335 -6.67 4.78 2.21
C PRO A 335 -7.48 3.49 2.28
N GLU A 336 -8.61 3.42 1.59
CA GLU A 336 -9.54 2.30 1.68
C GLU A 336 -10.04 1.88 0.30
N THR A 337 -10.13 0.57 0.09
CA THR A 337 -10.73 -0.04 -1.11
C THR A 337 -12.23 -0.22 -0.96
N PHE A 338 -12.75 -0.26 0.27
CA PHE A 338 -14.16 -0.50 0.61
C PHE A 338 -14.71 -1.85 0.11
N ALA A 339 -13.83 -2.72 -0.38
CA ALA A 339 -14.19 -3.97 -1.03
C ALA A 339 -14.93 -4.93 -0.10
N GLU A 340 -14.48 -5.03 1.16
CA GLU A 340 -15.16 -5.84 2.19
C GLU A 340 -16.58 -5.33 2.44
N SER A 341 -16.77 -4.02 2.63
CA SER A 341 -18.10 -3.43 2.82
C SER A 341 -19.03 -3.67 1.63
N ALA A 342 -18.52 -3.56 0.39
CA ALA A 342 -19.33 -3.80 -0.81
C ALA A 342 -19.69 -5.28 -1.01
N LEU A 343 -18.82 -6.21 -0.62
CA LEU A 343 -19.08 -7.64 -0.70
C LEU A 343 -20.01 -8.11 0.44
N LEU A 344 -19.86 -7.55 1.64
CA LEU A 344 -20.59 -7.94 2.86
C LEU A 344 -21.95 -7.23 3.01
N LYS A 345 -22.22 -6.14 2.28
CA LYS A 345 -23.56 -5.51 2.21
C LYS A 345 -24.69 -6.47 1.80
N ARG A 346 -24.33 -7.63 1.24
CA ARG A 346 -25.30 -8.68 0.90
C ARG A 346 -25.66 -9.62 2.05
N PHE A 347 -24.90 -9.68 3.16
CA PHE A 347 -25.03 -10.79 4.10
C PHE A 347 -24.96 -10.50 5.61
N ASP A 348 -24.48 -9.37 6.13
CA ASP A 348 -24.49 -9.13 7.60
C ASP A 348 -24.25 -7.68 8.05
N ALA A 349 -24.54 -7.38 9.33
CA ALA A 349 -24.28 -6.10 10.01
C ALA A 349 -22.81 -5.64 9.95
N ALA A 350 -21.87 -6.56 9.73
CA ALA A 350 -20.45 -6.26 9.48
C ALA A 350 -20.22 -5.44 8.20
N GLY A 351 -21.08 -5.57 7.18
CA GLY A 351 -21.00 -4.77 5.94
C GLY A 351 -21.28 -3.27 6.14
N ALA A 352 -21.93 -2.90 7.25
CA ALA A 352 -22.17 -1.52 7.64
C ALA A 352 -20.98 -0.89 8.41
N TYR A 353 -19.94 -1.66 8.77
CA TYR A 353 -18.89 -1.16 9.67
C TYR A 353 -18.25 0.15 9.19
N LYS A 354 -17.83 0.23 7.92
CA LYS A 354 -17.23 1.46 7.37
C LYS A 354 -18.22 2.61 7.23
N GLU A 355 -19.49 2.31 6.96
CA GLU A 355 -20.55 3.32 6.93
C GLU A 355 -20.84 3.87 8.32
N ASN A 356 -20.90 3.01 9.34
CA ASN A 356 -21.05 3.40 10.74
C ASN A 356 -19.86 4.22 11.23
N GLU A 357 -18.64 3.81 10.86
CA GLU A 357 -17.41 4.56 11.13
C GLU A 357 -17.47 5.96 10.50
N MET A 358 -17.89 6.08 9.23
CA MET A 358 -18.07 7.38 8.59
C MET A 358 -19.13 8.24 9.28
N ARG A 359 -20.27 7.64 9.68
CA ARG A 359 -21.35 8.32 10.41
C ARG A 359 -20.88 8.82 11.77
N ALA A 360 -20.12 8.01 12.51
CA ALA A 360 -19.56 8.39 13.80
C ALA A 360 -18.63 9.60 13.66
N TYR A 361 -17.74 9.61 12.66
CA TYR A 361 -16.84 10.75 12.42
C TYR A 361 -17.58 12.01 11.99
N HIS A 362 -18.65 11.88 11.19
CA HIS A 362 -19.47 13.02 10.81
C HIS A 362 -20.21 13.66 12.00
N GLN A 363 -20.55 12.86 13.02
CA GLN A 363 -21.23 13.34 14.23
C GLN A 363 -20.29 13.96 15.27
N ASP A 364 -18.98 13.74 15.17
CA ASP A 364 -18.00 14.32 16.09
C ASP A 364 -17.71 15.78 15.71
N PRO A 365 -18.03 16.77 16.56
CA PRO A 365 -17.85 18.19 16.25
C PRO A 365 -16.36 18.61 16.12
N ARG A 366 -15.42 17.80 16.61
CA ARG A 366 -13.97 18.02 16.49
C ARG A 366 -13.42 17.66 15.11
N ILE A 367 -14.18 16.89 14.32
CA ILE A 367 -13.73 16.32 13.06
C ILE A 367 -14.33 17.08 11.88
N ILE A 368 -13.49 17.36 10.88
CA ILE A 368 -13.90 17.66 9.51
C ILE A 368 -13.60 16.43 8.66
N GLN A 369 -14.64 15.85 8.10
CA GLN A 369 -14.52 14.69 7.22
C GLN A 369 -14.40 15.14 5.77
N ALA A 370 -13.49 14.52 5.03
CA ALA A 370 -13.35 14.73 3.59
C ALA A 370 -13.23 13.39 2.86
N PHE A 371 -13.57 13.40 1.57
CA PHE A 371 -13.42 12.24 0.71
C PHE A 371 -12.57 12.58 -0.50
N SER A 372 -11.63 11.71 -0.81
CA SER A 372 -10.94 11.70 -2.08
C SER A 372 -11.12 10.38 -2.81
N GLU A 373 -11.24 10.43 -4.13
CA GLU A 373 -11.42 9.26 -4.98
C GLU A 373 -10.37 9.24 -6.08
N VAL A 374 -9.63 8.14 -6.21
CA VAL A 374 -8.76 7.92 -7.36
C VAL A 374 -9.59 7.39 -8.54
N VAL A 375 -9.67 8.18 -9.60
CA VAL A 375 -10.50 7.92 -10.78
C VAL A 375 -9.67 7.89 -12.06
N ALA A 376 -10.23 7.28 -13.11
CA ALA A 376 -9.67 7.36 -14.45
C ALA A 376 -9.78 8.78 -15.01
N GLU A 377 -8.85 9.14 -15.91
CA GLU A 377 -9.07 10.26 -16.83
C GLU A 377 -10.33 10.01 -17.68
N THR A 378 -11.05 11.07 -18.03
CA THR A 378 -12.29 10.99 -18.82
C THR A 378 -12.07 10.18 -20.09
N SER A 379 -12.90 9.14 -20.29
CA SER A 379 -12.83 8.22 -21.44
C SER A 379 -11.53 7.39 -21.52
N LYS A 380 -10.82 7.20 -20.40
CA LYS A 380 -9.55 6.43 -20.32
C LYS A 380 -9.59 5.31 -19.28
N ASP A 381 -10.76 4.70 -19.09
CA ASP A 381 -10.96 3.60 -18.14
C ASP A 381 -10.00 2.42 -18.37
N GLU A 382 -9.77 2.02 -19.63
CA GLU A 382 -8.84 0.93 -19.95
C GLU A 382 -7.40 1.28 -19.62
N ARG A 383 -6.96 2.52 -19.89
CA ARG A 383 -5.63 2.99 -19.48
C ARG A 383 -5.49 2.92 -17.96
N PHE A 384 -6.50 3.40 -17.22
CA PHE A 384 -6.48 3.34 -15.76
C PHE A 384 -6.38 1.89 -15.26
N LYS A 385 -7.17 0.96 -15.82
CA LYS A 385 -7.11 -0.46 -15.48
C LYS A 385 -5.73 -1.08 -15.77
N ILE A 386 -5.12 -0.75 -16.91
CA ILE A 386 -3.76 -1.19 -17.26
C ILE A 386 -2.73 -0.63 -16.28
N SER A 387 -2.81 0.66 -15.96
CA SER A 387 -1.90 1.30 -15.00
C SER A 387 -2.04 0.72 -13.59
N VAL A 388 -3.26 0.43 -13.15
CA VAL A 388 -3.50 -0.26 -11.87
C VAL A 388 -2.93 -1.68 -11.88
N LYS A 389 -3.11 -2.44 -12.98
CA LYS A 389 -2.51 -3.77 -13.13
C LYS A 389 -0.99 -3.70 -13.00
N HIS A 390 -0.33 -2.84 -13.77
CA HIS A 390 1.13 -2.70 -13.74
C HIS A 390 1.65 -2.21 -12.39
N MET A 391 0.97 -1.27 -11.73
CA MET A 391 1.30 -0.87 -10.36
C MET A 391 1.12 -2.01 -9.36
N GLY A 392 0.08 -2.84 -9.54
CA GLY A 392 -0.16 -4.01 -8.70
C GLY A 392 0.89 -5.09 -8.90
N GLU A 393 1.23 -5.42 -10.14
CA GLU A 393 2.24 -6.42 -10.49
C GLU A 393 3.65 -5.99 -10.10
N GLY A 394 4.01 -4.72 -10.32
CA GLY A 394 5.30 -4.18 -9.89
C GLY A 394 5.46 -4.15 -8.37
N ARG A 395 4.36 -4.08 -7.60
CA ARG A 395 4.39 -4.28 -6.14
C ARG A 395 4.39 -5.75 -5.77
N ALA A 396 3.78 -6.61 -6.56
CA ALA A 396 3.71 -8.04 -6.24
C ALA A 396 5.06 -8.72 -6.43
N TRP A 397 5.77 -8.39 -7.51
CA TRP A 397 6.90 -9.19 -7.98
C TRP A 397 8.16 -8.38 -8.16
N PHE A 398 9.27 -9.00 -7.79
CA PHE A 398 10.60 -8.48 -8.06
C PHE A 398 10.84 -8.40 -9.57
N ASN A 399 11.48 -7.31 -9.97
CA ASN A 399 11.76 -7.03 -11.37
C ASN A 399 12.86 -7.97 -11.89
N GLU A 400 12.59 -8.66 -13.00
CA GLU A 400 13.50 -9.66 -13.57
C GLU A 400 14.83 -9.09 -14.08
N ARG A 401 14.90 -7.76 -14.26
CA ARG A 401 16.12 -7.04 -14.67
C ARG A 401 17.06 -6.77 -13.50
N ASP A 402 16.53 -6.83 -12.29
CA ASP A 402 17.27 -6.50 -11.09
C ASP A 402 17.91 -7.80 -10.55
N GLU A 403 19.03 -7.62 -9.85
CA GLU A 403 19.70 -8.70 -9.12
C GLU A 403 19.48 -8.48 -7.64
N PHE A 404 19.32 -9.58 -6.90
CA PHE A 404 19.14 -9.55 -5.45
C PHE A 404 20.07 -10.63 -4.93
N ASP A 405 21.19 -10.21 -4.35
CA ASP A 405 22.26 -11.06 -3.89
C ASP A 405 22.14 -11.35 -2.39
N ASP A 406 22.91 -12.31 -1.90
CA ASP A 406 22.92 -12.68 -0.48
C ASP A 406 23.37 -11.51 0.41
N ASP A 407 24.25 -10.64 -0.09
CA ASP A 407 24.74 -9.44 0.63
C ASP A 407 23.64 -8.36 0.82
N SER A 408 22.55 -8.48 0.06
CA SER A 408 21.37 -7.64 0.19
C SER A 408 20.47 -8.04 1.35
N ILE A 409 20.64 -9.22 1.96
CA ILE A 409 19.78 -9.66 3.08
C ILE A 409 20.13 -8.89 4.35
N LYS A 410 19.24 -8.01 4.79
CA LYS A 410 19.38 -7.26 6.06
C LYS A 410 18.04 -7.09 6.76
N MET A 411 18.05 -7.09 8.10
CA MET A 411 16.83 -7.01 8.91
C MET A 411 15.94 -5.80 8.57
N ASN A 412 16.57 -4.65 8.31
CA ASN A 412 15.89 -3.40 7.98
C ASN A 412 16.04 -2.99 6.51
N ASN A 413 16.36 -3.92 5.60
CA ASN A 413 16.35 -3.61 4.17
C ASN A 413 14.93 -3.36 3.67
N ARG A 414 14.61 -2.09 3.40
CA ARG A 414 13.32 -1.66 2.84
C ARG A 414 13.33 -1.51 1.33
N GLU A 415 14.50 -1.57 0.70
CA GLU A 415 14.71 -1.35 -0.73
C GLU A 415 14.61 -2.66 -1.53
N ILE A 416 13.69 -3.56 -1.12
CA ILE A 416 13.49 -4.86 -1.79
C ILE A 416 12.88 -4.70 -3.18
N GLY A 417 12.13 -3.62 -3.42
CA GLY A 417 11.46 -3.36 -4.70
C GLY A 417 10.20 -4.18 -4.95
N CYS A 418 9.78 -5.05 -4.02
CA CYS A 418 8.48 -5.74 -4.08
C CYS A 418 7.91 -6.05 -2.68
N GLU A 419 6.62 -6.36 -2.60
CA GLU A 419 5.87 -6.67 -1.38
C GLU A 419 5.32 -8.10 -1.35
N SER A 420 5.37 -8.87 -2.46
CA SER A 420 4.68 -10.17 -2.57
C SER A 420 3.18 -10.07 -2.20
N LYS A 421 2.54 -9.00 -2.66
CA LYS A 421 1.10 -8.78 -2.57
C LYS A 421 0.48 -8.91 -3.95
N VAL A 422 -0.05 -10.10 -4.26
CA VAL A 422 -0.61 -10.42 -5.57
C VAL A 422 -1.72 -9.45 -5.95
N TYR A 423 -1.67 -8.97 -7.19
CA TYR A 423 -2.72 -8.17 -7.77
C TYR A 423 -3.93 -9.03 -8.15
N ASP A 424 -5.11 -8.66 -7.65
CA ASP A 424 -6.38 -9.25 -8.06
C ASP A 424 -7.16 -8.28 -8.97
N SER A 425 -7.31 -8.68 -10.24
CA SER A 425 -8.08 -7.93 -11.23
C SER A 425 -9.56 -7.74 -10.85
N LYS A 426 -10.17 -8.65 -10.09
CA LYS A 426 -11.54 -8.47 -9.58
C LYS A 426 -11.60 -7.34 -8.56
N GLY A 427 -10.54 -7.20 -7.76
CA GLY A 427 -10.34 -6.10 -6.81
C GLY A 427 -10.37 -4.71 -7.46
N PHE A 428 -10.07 -4.59 -8.76
CA PHE A 428 -10.20 -3.31 -9.48
C PHE A 428 -11.65 -2.84 -9.55
N PHE A 429 -12.53 -3.68 -10.10
CA PHE A 429 -13.94 -3.33 -10.31
C PHE A 429 -14.67 -3.17 -8.97
N ILE A 430 -14.41 -4.09 -8.04
CA ILE A 430 -14.98 -4.03 -6.69
C ILE A 430 -14.52 -2.75 -5.99
N GLY A 431 -13.22 -2.45 -6.00
CA GLY A 431 -12.69 -1.25 -5.34
C GLY A 431 -13.22 0.05 -5.93
N ARG A 432 -13.36 0.13 -7.26
CA ARG A 432 -13.99 1.29 -7.92
C ARG A 432 -15.44 1.46 -7.50
N TYR A 433 -16.25 0.42 -7.65
CA TYR A 433 -17.68 0.46 -7.30
C TYR A 433 -17.88 0.79 -5.82
N ALA A 434 -17.13 0.14 -4.93
CA ALA A 434 -17.24 0.36 -3.49
C ALA A 434 -16.84 1.79 -3.08
N SER A 435 -15.82 2.36 -3.73
CA SER A 435 -15.43 3.76 -3.50
C SER A 435 -16.49 4.74 -3.99
N GLU A 436 -17.15 4.45 -5.12
CA GLU A 436 -18.29 5.24 -5.58
C GLU A 436 -19.44 5.21 -4.57
N GLN A 437 -19.75 4.03 -4.01
CA GLN A 437 -20.79 3.90 -2.97
C GLN A 437 -20.42 4.67 -1.69
N ALA A 438 -19.18 4.56 -1.22
CA ALA A 438 -18.69 5.32 -0.08
C ALA A 438 -18.81 6.84 -0.30
N ARG A 439 -18.50 7.31 -1.52
CA ARG A 439 -18.68 8.70 -1.91
C ARG A 439 -20.13 9.15 -1.85
N GLU A 440 -21.08 8.35 -2.35
CA GLU A 440 -22.50 8.69 -2.29
C GLU A 440 -23.00 8.75 -0.83
N ILE A 441 -22.59 7.80 0.02
CA ILE A 441 -22.93 7.83 1.46
C ILE A 441 -22.44 9.12 2.12
N LEU A 442 -21.17 9.50 1.88
CA LEU A 442 -20.64 10.75 2.43
C LEU A 442 -21.41 11.96 1.92
N LYS A 443 -21.78 11.98 0.63
CA LYS A 443 -22.62 13.05 0.04
C LYS A 443 -24.01 13.14 0.65
N GLU A 444 -24.59 12.01 1.04
CA GLU A 444 -25.88 11.99 1.73
C GLU A 444 -25.78 12.57 3.15
N MET A 445 -24.65 12.35 3.84
CA MET A 445 -24.41 12.87 5.19
C MET A 445 -24.03 14.35 5.18
N ASP A 446 -23.10 14.73 4.30
CA ASP A 446 -22.65 16.10 4.13
C ASP A 446 -22.66 16.51 2.65
N PRO A 447 -23.81 17.02 2.16
CA PRO A 447 -23.94 17.53 0.79
C PRO A 447 -23.00 18.70 0.47
N ASN A 448 -22.50 19.40 1.49
CA ASN A 448 -21.57 20.53 1.35
C ASN A 448 -20.12 20.14 1.65
N GLY A 449 -19.86 18.85 1.94
CA GLY A 449 -18.55 18.33 2.29
C GLY A 449 -17.53 18.44 1.16
N SER A 450 -16.27 18.18 1.46
CA SER A 450 -15.19 18.26 0.47
C SER A 450 -14.97 16.92 -0.23
N TYR A 451 -15.18 16.92 -1.55
CA TYR A 451 -14.98 15.76 -2.43
C TYR A 451 -13.91 16.06 -3.48
N ILE A 452 -12.82 15.29 -3.44
CA ILE A 452 -11.64 15.51 -4.27
C ILE A 452 -11.46 14.33 -5.22
N ARG A 453 -11.44 14.57 -6.53
CA ARG A 453 -11.06 13.54 -7.51
C ARG A 453 -9.57 13.64 -7.81
N ILE A 454 -8.86 12.55 -7.53
CA ILE A 454 -7.48 12.35 -7.95
C ILE A 454 -7.53 11.63 -9.29
N VAL A 455 -7.17 12.32 -10.37
CA VAL A 455 -7.13 11.69 -11.69
C VAL A 455 -5.82 10.94 -11.84
N ASN A 456 -5.91 9.62 -11.99
CA ASN A 456 -4.77 8.80 -12.35
C ASN A 456 -4.54 8.90 -13.87
N ASP A 457 -3.55 9.71 -14.25
CA ASP A 457 -3.08 9.87 -15.63
C ASP A 457 -1.78 9.09 -15.88
N LEU A 458 -1.45 8.12 -15.03
CA LEU A 458 -0.23 7.35 -15.15
C LEU A 458 -0.27 6.49 -16.41
N VAL A 459 0.85 6.45 -17.14
CA VAL A 459 1.07 5.50 -18.24
C VAL A 459 2.36 4.73 -18.01
N PHE A 460 2.32 3.50 -18.49
CA PHE A 460 3.49 2.63 -18.57
C PHE A 460 3.88 2.54 -20.03
N VAL A 461 5.17 2.67 -20.33
CA VAL A 461 5.66 2.71 -21.71
C VAL A 461 6.83 1.75 -21.88
N LYS A 462 7.00 1.26 -23.11
CA LYS A 462 8.13 0.42 -23.51
C LYS A 462 8.60 0.71 -24.93
N LYS A 463 9.81 0.29 -25.26
CA LYS A 463 10.29 0.30 -26.65
C LYS A 463 9.67 -0.88 -27.42
N ASP A 464 9.13 -0.59 -28.60
CA ASP A 464 8.71 -1.64 -29.53
C ASP A 464 9.91 -2.24 -30.28
N GLN A 465 9.66 -3.20 -31.17
CA GLN A 465 10.71 -3.86 -31.96
C GLN A 465 11.50 -2.91 -32.86
N SER A 466 10.95 -1.72 -33.16
CA SER A 466 11.61 -0.67 -33.94
C SER A 466 12.38 0.33 -33.08
N GLY A 467 12.39 0.14 -31.75
CA GLY A 467 13.03 1.04 -30.78
C GLY A 467 12.15 2.22 -30.36
N LYS A 468 10.91 2.31 -30.84
CA LYS A 468 10.00 3.43 -30.57
C LYS A 468 9.27 3.24 -29.26
N TRP A 469 9.17 4.31 -28.47
CA TRP A 469 8.38 4.33 -27.24
C TRP A 469 6.88 4.27 -27.52
N ARG A 470 6.17 3.33 -26.89
CA ARG A 470 4.70 3.21 -26.94
C ARG A 470 4.11 2.91 -25.55
N GLU A 471 2.84 3.25 -25.35
CA GLU A 471 2.09 2.80 -24.17
C GLU A 471 2.02 1.25 -24.12
N CYS A 472 2.06 0.72 -22.91
CA CYS A 472 1.94 -0.70 -22.62
C CYS A 472 0.46 -1.13 -22.67
N GLY A 473 0.21 -2.33 -23.19
CA GLY A 473 -1.01 -3.09 -22.96
C GLY A 473 -0.97 -3.80 -21.61
N SER A 474 -1.99 -4.61 -21.34
CA SER A 474 -2.09 -5.38 -20.09
C SER A 474 -0.97 -6.39 -19.91
N ASP A 475 -0.45 -6.97 -20.99
CA ASP A 475 0.49 -8.10 -20.93
C ASP A 475 1.92 -7.69 -21.33
N ASP A 476 2.15 -6.39 -21.47
CA ASP A 476 3.45 -5.84 -21.80
C ASP A 476 4.30 -5.62 -20.53
N THR A 477 5.58 -5.99 -20.53
CA THR A 477 6.52 -5.59 -19.48
C THR A 477 6.94 -4.13 -19.69
N PRO A 478 6.71 -3.23 -18.70
CA PRO A 478 7.04 -1.82 -18.86
C PRO A 478 8.55 -1.56 -18.75
N ASP A 479 9.05 -0.60 -19.53
CA ASP A 479 10.44 -0.09 -19.41
C ASP A 479 10.52 1.18 -18.57
N PHE A 480 9.43 1.95 -18.54
CA PHE A 480 9.34 3.25 -17.89
C PHE A 480 7.91 3.60 -17.51
N LYS A 481 7.77 4.49 -16.51
CA LYS A 481 6.50 4.92 -15.93
C LYS A 481 6.51 6.43 -15.75
N LEU A 482 5.49 7.11 -16.28
CA LEU A 482 5.38 8.58 -16.25
C LEU A 482 3.91 9.02 -16.42
N ALA A 483 3.63 10.31 -16.22
CA ALA A 483 2.30 10.86 -16.51
C ALA A 483 2.04 10.89 -18.02
N ALA A 484 0.80 10.60 -18.44
CA ALA A 484 0.39 10.62 -19.83
C ALA A 484 0.70 11.97 -20.49
N ARG A 485 0.50 13.07 -19.75
CA ARG A 485 0.74 14.43 -20.22
C ARG A 485 2.22 14.69 -20.54
N ASP A 486 3.12 14.19 -19.70
CA ASP A 486 4.56 14.29 -19.95
C ASP A 486 4.94 13.44 -21.17
N PHE A 487 4.35 12.25 -21.33
CA PHE A 487 4.56 11.41 -22.50
C PHE A 487 4.06 12.07 -23.80
N GLU A 488 2.89 12.70 -23.79
CA GLU A 488 2.37 13.47 -24.94
C GLU A 488 3.23 14.70 -25.25
N LYS A 489 3.69 15.43 -24.22
CA LYS A 489 4.59 16.56 -24.37
C LYS A 489 5.86 16.13 -25.09
N TRP A 490 6.53 15.07 -24.62
CA TRP A 490 7.71 14.51 -25.26
C TRP A 490 7.45 14.11 -26.72
N LYS A 491 6.35 13.41 -27.01
CA LYS A 491 5.98 13.05 -28.38
C LYS A 491 5.81 14.27 -29.28
N SER A 492 5.22 15.35 -28.75
CA SER A 492 4.99 16.59 -29.51
C SER A 492 6.29 17.35 -29.82
N GLU A 493 7.22 17.44 -28.86
CA GLU A 493 8.50 18.14 -29.00
C GLU A 493 9.41 17.47 -30.03
N ARG A 494 9.29 16.15 -30.19
CA ARG A 494 10.09 15.35 -31.12
C ARG A 494 9.46 15.20 -32.51
N ARG A 495 8.31 15.85 -32.78
CA ARG A 495 7.60 15.80 -34.07
C ARG A 495 7.41 14.37 -34.62
N GLY A 496 7.28 13.37 -33.74
CA GLY A 496 7.14 11.96 -34.10
C GLY A 496 8.44 11.20 -34.39
N ASP A 497 9.61 11.82 -34.31
CA ASP A 497 10.89 11.10 -34.31
C ASP A 497 11.18 10.53 -32.91
N LEU A 498 10.62 9.36 -32.65
CA LEU A 498 10.72 8.66 -31.36
C LEU A 498 12.03 7.88 -31.20
N ASN A 499 12.99 8.01 -32.14
CA ASN A 499 14.22 7.21 -32.19
C ASN A 499 15.48 7.95 -31.72
N THR A 500 15.48 9.30 -31.68
CA THR A 500 16.71 10.10 -31.56
C THR A 500 17.03 10.64 -30.17
N HIS A 501 16.12 10.54 -29.19
CA HIS A 501 16.38 10.89 -27.79
C HIS A 501 15.71 9.90 -26.86
N ASP A 502 16.44 9.45 -25.84
CA ASP A 502 15.89 8.54 -24.84
C ASP A 502 14.86 9.29 -23.97
N LEU A 503 13.65 8.73 -23.88
CA LEU A 503 12.56 9.30 -23.07
C LEU A 503 12.97 9.44 -21.59
N LYS A 504 13.81 8.54 -21.07
CA LYS A 504 14.25 8.58 -19.68
C LYS A 504 15.18 9.76 -19.43
N GLU A 505 16.09 10.04 -20.36
CA GLU A 505 16.98 11.21 -20.30
C GLU A 505 16.18 12.50 -20.33
N TRP A 506 15.27 12.66 -21.30
CA TRP A 506 14.38 13.82 -21.36
C TRP A 506 13.57 13.99 -20.07
N TYR A 507 13.01 12.92 -19.52
CA TYR A 507 12.23 12.98 -18.30
C TYR A 507 13.08 13.41 -17.09
N ALA A 508 14.31 12.90 -16.99
CA ALA A 508 15.25 13.29 -15.93
C ALA A 508 15.59 14.80 -16.00
N GLU A 509 15.85 15.33 -17.20
CA GLU A 509 16.08 16.76 -17.42
C GLU A 509 14.88 17.61 -17.02
N GLN A 510 13.66 17.24 -17.47
CA GLN A 510 12.44 17.97 -17.12
C GLN A 510 12.17 17.93 -15.61
N ARG A 511 12.51 16.83 -14.94
CA ARG A 511 12.39 16.69 -13.48
C ARG A 511 13.32 17.66 -12.76
N GLN A 512 14.59 17.73 -13.16
CA GLN A 512 15.57 18.65 -12.57
C GLN A 512 15.17 20.12 -12.76
N GLN A 513 14.53 20.45 -13.88
CA GLN A 513 14.05 21.79 -14.18
C GLN A 513 12.71 22.12 -13.50
N GLY A 514 12.06 21.16 -12.83
CA GLY A 514 10.72 21.36 -12.23
C GLY A 514 9.60 21.54 -13.26
N HIS A 515 9.81 21.09 -14.50
CA HIS A 515 8.88 21.27 -15.63
C HIS A 515 7.87 20.13 -15.80
N LEU A 516 7.95 19.07 -14.99
CA LEU A 516 7.02 17.95 -15.03
C LEU A 516 5.63 18.35 -14.52
N ALA A 517 4.59 17.72 -15.09
CA ALA A 517 3.23 17.98 -14.68
C ALA A 517 2.99 17.59 -13.20
N LYS A 518 2.36 18.48 -12.44
CA LYS A 518 1.82 18.12 -11.12
C LYS A 518 0.59 17.21 -11.28
N ALA A 519 0.32 16.38 -10.28
CA ALA A 519 -0.86 15.52 -10.24
C ALA A 519 -2.14 16.35 -10.51
N ASN A 520 -3.03 15.84 -11.37
CA ASN A 520 -4.32 16.47 -11.62
C ASN A 520 -5.26 16.18 -10.45
N ILE A 521 -5.31 17.11 -9.50
CA ILE A 521 -6.31 17.14 -8.44
C ILE A 521 -7.48 17.96 -8.96
N MET A 522 -8.59 17.32 -9.28
CA MET A 522 -9.83 18.02 -9.57
C MET A 522 -10.66 18.04 -8.30
N ILE A 523 -10.66 19.17 -7.61
CA ILE A 523 -11.66 19.44 -6.58
C ILE A 523 -12.97 19.69 -7.33
N VAL A 524 -13.95 18.82 -7.16
CA VAL A 524 -15.27 19.01 -7.76
C VAL A 524 -16.16 19.62 -6.68
N PRO A 525 -16.58 20.90 -6.79
CA PRO A 525 -17.64 21.43 -5.95
C PRO A 525 -18.92 20.62 -6.16
N ASN A 526 -19.74 20.48 -5.13
CA ASN A 526 -20.85 19.52 -5.03
C ASN A 526 -21.95 19.60 -6.10
N ASP A 527 -21.91 20.57 -7.00
CA ASP A 527 -23.08 21.01 -7.76
C ASP A 527 -22.87 21.03 -9.27
N ILE A 528 -22.19 20.06 -9.88
CA ILE A 528 -22.14 19.99 -11.34
C ILE A 528 -22.57 18.62 -11.85
N VAL A 529 -23.83 18.54 -12.30
CA VAL A 529 -24.33 17.47 -13.15
C VAL A 529 -23.93 17.80 -14.59
N ASN A 530 -23.18 16.91 -15.23
CA ASN A 530 -22.94 17.00 -16.66
C ASN A 530 -24.09 16.27 -17.37
N ILE A 531 -24.94 17.00 -18.09
CA ILE A 531 -26.01 16.43 -18.91
C ILE A 531 -25.53 16.40 -20.35
N GLU A 532 -25.41 15.21 -20.93
CA GLU A 532 -25.12 15.03 -22.34
C GLU A 532 -26.44 15.09 -23.13
N VAL A 533 -26.73 16.24 -23.74
CA VAL A 533 -27.94 16.43 -24.58
C VAL A 533 -27.62 16.04 -26.01
N LYS A 534 -28.12 14.89 -26.47
CA LYS A 534 -28.03 14.50 -27.88
C LYS A 534 -29.24 15.05 -28.64
N SER A 535 -29.05 16.16 -29.34
CA SER A 535 -30.03 16.65 -30.31
C SER A 535 -29.96 15.83 -31.60
N LYS A 536 -31.10 15.36 -32.10
CA LYS A 536 -31.20 14.69 -33.41
C LYS A 536 -30.83 15.60 -34.59
N GLU A 537 -30.98 16.92 -34.40
CA GLU A 537 -30.79 17.91 -35.46
C GLU A 537 -29.45 18.63 -35.35
N ASN A 538 -28.77 18.53 -34.20
CA ASN A 538 -27.49 19.20 -33.95
C ASN A 538 -26.58 18.33 -33.06
N PRO A 539 -25.88 17.33 -33.64
CA PRO A 539 -25.07 16.36 -32.88
C PRO A 539 -23.84 16.97 -32.19
N ASP A 540 -23.50 18.24 -32.46
CA ASP A 540 -22.31 18.91 -31.94
C ASP A 540 -22.52 19.62 -30.58
N VAL A 541 -23.74 19.62 -30.03
CA VAL A 541 -24.00 20.18 -28.69
C VAL A 541 -23.44 19.24 -27.62
N LYS A 542 -22.26 19.57 -27.09
CA LYS A 542 -21.63 18.80 -26.00
C LYS A 542 -21.78 19.48 -24.65
N GLY A 543 -22.59 18.85 -23.79
CA GLY A 543 -22.54 18.99 -22.33
C GLY A 543 -23.14 20.28 -21.77
N LEU A 544 -24.32 20.18 -21.16
CA LEU A 544 -24.86 21.23 -20.31
C LEU A 544 -24.44 20.95 -18.86
N LYS A 545 -23.87 21.96 -18.19
CA LYS A 545 -23.50 21.90 -16.77
C LYS A 545 -24.55 22.63 -15.98
N ILE A 546 -25.28 21.90 -15.13
CA ILE A 546 -26.26 22.51 -14.22
C ILE A 546 -26.06 21.95 -12.82
N SER A 547 -26.49 22.73 -11.81
CA SER A 547 -26.48 22.23 -10.44
C SER A 547 -27.44 21.07 -10.28
N LYS A 548 -27.10 20.10 -9.41
CA LYS A 548 -27.99 18.96 -9.14
C LYS A 548 -29.32 19.45 -8.58
N ARG A 549 -29.29 20.47 -7.72
CA ARG A 549 -30.47 21.13 -7.17
C ARG A 549 -31.38 21.72 -8.25
N ASP A 550 -30.81 22.34 -9.28
CA ASP A 550 -31.59 22.92 -10.38
C ASP A 550 -32.08 21.83 -11.35
N TYR A 551 -31.31 20.76 -11.54
CA TYR A 551 -31.77 19.59 -12.29
C TYR A 551 -32.95 18.89 -11.61
N ASP A 552 -32.86 18.65 -10.31
CA ASP A 552 -33.91 17.99 -9.53
C ASP A 552 -35.17 18.87 -9.46
N ARG A 553 -35.00 20.20 -9.35
CA ARG A 553 -36.11 21.16 -9.45
C ARG A 553 -36.76 21.12 -10.83
N PHE A 554 -35.96 21.11 -11.90
CA PHE A 554 -36.45 21.01 -13.27
C PHE A 554 -37.23 19.71 -13.46
N LEU A 555 -36.68 18.55 -13.09
CA LEU A 555 -37.37 17.27 -13.20
C LEU A 555 -38.69 17.24 -12.42
N ALA A 556 -38.74 17.83 -11.22
CA ALA A 556 -39.97 17.93 -10.44
C ALA A 556 -41.02 18.84 -11.09
N GLU A 557 -40.61 19.83 -11.88
CA GLU A 557 -41.50 20.77 -12.56
C GLU A 557 -42.12 20.18 -13.84
N ILE A 558 -41.34 19.44 -14.63
CA ILE A 558 -41.82 18.79 -15.86
C ILE A 558 -42.44 17.41 -15.63
N HIS A 559 -42.09 16.71 -14.55
CA HIS A 559 -42.59 15.37 -14.23
C HIS A 559 -42.97 15.21 -12.75
N PRO A 560 -43.98 15.97 -12.26
CA PRO A 560 -44.39 15.94 -10.86
C PRO A 560 -44.88 14.56 -10.38
N GLU A 561 -45.27 13.68 -11.30
CA GLU A 561 -45.76 12.33 -11.02
C GLU A 561 -44.68 11.26 -10.80
N LYS A 562 -43.38 11.59 -10.91
CA LYS A 562 -42.28 10.61 -10.74
C LYS A 562 -41.39 10.98 -9.56
N PRO A 563 -41.14 10.05 -8.59
CA PRO A 563 -40.30 10.35 -7.45
C PRO A 563 -38.84 10.58 -7.88
N SER A 564 -38.16 11.47 -7.15
CA SER A 564 -36.80 12.01 -7.33
C SER A 564 -35.63 11.00 -7.35
N PHE A 565 -35.90 9.70 -7.51
CA PHE A 565 -34.90 8.63 -7.38
C PHE A 565 -34.77 7.70 -8.61
N ALA A 566 -35.40 8.00 -9.74
CA ALA A 566 -35.12 7.25 -10.97
C ALA A 566 -33.77 7.68 -11.56
N ARG A 567 -32.77 6.78 -11.62
CA ARG A 567 -31.60 6.92 -12.50
C ARG A 567 -32.12 6.93 -13.94
N VAL A 568 -32.31 8.11 -14.52
CA VAL A 568 -32.75 8.26 -15.91
C VAL A 568 -31.51 8.39 -16.81
N THR A 569 -31.18 7.33 -17.56
CA THR A 569 -30.21 7.41 -18.65
C THR A 569 -30.93 7.24 -19.99
N GLY A 570 -30.74 8.20 -20.92
CA GLY A 570 -31.11 8.03 -22.33
C GLY A 570 -32.37 8.77 -22.82
N TRP A 571 -32.64 9.99 -22.34
CA TRP A 571 -33.73 10.81 -22.86
C TRP A 571 -33.25 11.77 -23.96
N CYS A 572 -34.02 11.88 -25.04
CA CYS A 572 -33.91 12.98 -25.99
C CYS A 572 -34.96 14.02 -25.59
N LEU A 573 -34.51 15.14 -25.03
CA LEU A 573 -35.36 16.31 -24.79
C LEU A 573 -35.61 16.99 -26.14
N ASP A 574 -36.82 17.49 -26.35
CA ASP A 574 -37.12 18.31 -27.52
C ASP A 574 -36.70 19.78 -27.30
N GLN A 575 -36.74 20.61 -28.36
CA GLN A 575 -36.33 22.01 -28.27
C GLN A 575 -37.20 22.85 -27.31
N ALA A 576 -38.46 22.48 -27.11
CA ALA A 576 -39.35 23.21 -26.20
C ALA A 576 -39.00 22.90 -24.74
N GLU A 577 -38.62 21.66 -24.45
CA GLU A 577 -38.13 21.23 -23.14
C GLU A 577 -36.75 21.80 -22.83
N ILE A 578 -35.85 21.85 -23.82
CA ILE A 578 -34.55 22.53 -23.70
C ILE A 578 -34.76 24.04 -23.49
N GLY A 579 -35.72 24.66 -24.19
CA GLY A 579 -36.07 26.06 -24.02
C GLY A 579 -36.55 26.41 -22.62
N LYS A 580 -37.33 25.53 -21.98
CA LYS A 580 -37.77 25.66 -20.57
C LYS A 580 -36.63 25.51 -19.55
N LEU A 581 -35.56 24.80 -19.91
CA LEU A 581 -34.38 24.64 -19.04
C LEU A 581 -33.46 25.89 -19.08
N ILE A 582 -33.45 26.61 -20.21
CA ILE A 582 -32.59 27.77 -20.45
C ILE A 582 -33.24 29.10 -19.99
N THR A 583 -34.57 29.20 -19.94
CA THR A 583 -35.27 30.46 -19.65
C THR A 583 -35.32 30.90 -18.17
N PRO A 584 -35.37 30.00 -17.16
CA PRO A 584 -35.38 30.40 -15.74
C PRO A 584 -33.99 30.49 -15.11
N LEU A 585 -32.98 29.87 -15.72
CA LEU A 585 -31.62 29.81 -15.22
C LEU A 585 -30.78 30.75 -16.09
N ASP A 586 -30.25 31.84 -15.54
CA ASP A 586 -29.23 32.68 -16.17
C ASP A 586 -27.94 31.86 -16.40
N LEU A 587 -28.00 30.91 -17.33
CA LEU A 587 -26.95 29.97 -17.68
C LEU A 587 -26.03 30.64 -18.70
N ILE A 588 -24.79 30.89 -18.30
CA ILE A 588 -23.73 31.28 -19.21
C ILE A 588 -23.42 30.09 -20.12
N VAL A 589 -24.05 30.06 -21.29
CA VAL A 589 -23.64 29.19 -22.39
C VAL A 589 -22.37 29.81 -22.99
N GLN A 590 -21.19 29.31 -22.61
CA GLN A 590 -19.95 29.70 -23.28
C GLN A 590 -19.91 29.09 -24.68
N TYR A 591 -20.37 29.87 -25.67
CA TYR A 591 -20.10 29.61 -27.07
C TYR A 591 -18.63 29.89 -27.35
N LYS A 592 -17.86 28.85 -27.70
CA LYS A 592 -16.53 29.01 -28.29
C LYS A 592 -16.72 29.12 -29.80
N GLU A 593 -16.91 30.33 -30.33
CA GLU A 593 -16.79 30.56 -31.76
C GLU A 593 -15.77 31.65 -32.07
N GLY A 594 -14.79 31.28 -32.89
CA GLY A 594 -13.96 32.21 -33.62
C GLY A 594 -14.78 32.86 -34.72
N VAL A 595 -15.02 34.16 -34.57
CA VAL A 595 -15.19 35.19 -35.61
C VAL A 595 -16.07 34.83 -36.82
N MET A 596 -17.31 35.33 -36.81
CA MET A 596 -17.75 36.28 -37.84
C MET A 596 -18.97 37.10 -37.39
N ARG A 597 -18.81 38.44 -37.36
CA ARG A 597 -19.93 39.37 -37.27
C ARG A 597 -20.79 39.26 -38.53
N ARG A 598 -22.06 38.90 -38.40
CA ARG A 598 -23.12 39.37 -39.30
C ARG A 598 -24.41 39.62 -38.53
N THR A 599 -24.77 40.89 -38.46
CA THR A 599 -26.11 41.40 -38.21
C THR A 599 -27.06 40.85 -39.27
N VAL A 600 -28.16 40.22 -38.86
CA VAL A 600 -29.37 40.11 -39.70
C VAL A 600 -30.59 40.42 -38.84
N SER A 601 -31.42 41.30 -39.42
CA SER A 601 -32.58 42.01 -38.91
C SER A 601 -33.80 41.14 -38.58
N ALA A 602 -34.57 41.60 -37.59
CA ALA A 602 -35.97 41.25 -37.39
C ALA A 602 -36.85 41.62 -38.60
N PRO A 603 -38.00 40.94 -38.78
CA PRO A 603 -39.18 41.54 -39.37
C PRO A 603 -40.27 41.78 -38.31
N ALA A 604 -40.75 43.01 -38.29
CA ALA A 604 -41.96 43.44 -37.59
C ALA A 604 -43.23 42.89 -38.26
N PHE A 605 -44.30 42.64 -37.49
CA PHE A 605 -45.63 43.21 -37.80
C PHE A 605 -46.68 43.03 -36.67
N MET A 606 -47.32 44.17 -36.37
CA MET A 606 -48.65 44.45 -35.82
C MET A 606 -49.05 44.22 -34.35
N GLU A 607 -49.06 45.37 -33.65
CA GLU A 607 -50.06 45.87 -32.70
C GLU A 607 -51.51 45.37 -32.90
N ARG A 608 -52.26 45.19 -31.80
CA ARG A 608 -53.40 46.07 -31.48
C ARG A 608 -54.11 45.75 -30.14
N SER A 609 -54.31 46.84 -29.38
CA SER A 609 -55.50 47.18 -28.56
C SER A 609 -55.52 46.87 -27.06
N ALA A 610 -55.44 47.99 -26.29
CA ALA A 610 -56.39 48.45 -25.26
C ALA A 610 -56.56 47.62 -23.97
N GLN A 611 -56.73 48.15 -22.76
CA GLN A 611 -56.81 49.51 -22.18
C GLN A 611 -56.94 49.31 -20.65
N LYS A 612 -56.47 50.29 -19.84
CA LYS A 612 -57.00 50.69 -18.50
C LYS A 612 -56.94 49.66 -17.35
N THR A 613 -56.46 49.97 -16.14
CA THR A 613 -56.80 51.11 -15.27
C THR A 613 -55.79 51.20 -14.10
N ILE A 614 -55.49 52.43 -13.70
CA ILE A 614 -54.74 52.86 -12.50
C ILE A 614 -55.63 52.74 -11.25
N LEU A 615 -55.09 52.34 -10.09
CA LEU A 615 -55.35 53.03 -8.81
C LEU A 615 -54.39 52.58 -7.70
N GLU A 616 -53.73 53.58 -7.14
CA GLU A 616 -52.96 53.61 -5.91
C GLU A 616 -53.82 53.30 -4.68
N ALA A 617 -53.23 52.72 -3.63
CA ALA A 617 -53.54 53.08 -2.24
C ALA A 617 -52.43 52.60 -1.29
N GLU A 618 -52.21 53.46 -0.29
CA GLU A 618 -51.14 53.59 0.69
C GLU A 618 -51.15 52.57 1.87
N PRO A 619 -50.16 52.62 2.80
CA PRO A 619 -49.76 51.51 3.68
C PRO A 619 -50.10 51.70 5.18
N ILE A 620 -49.69 50.69 6.00
CA ILE A 620 -49.49 50.69 7.49
C ILE A 620 -50.80 50.35 8.29
N PRO A 621 -50.83 49.78 9.54
CA PRO A 621 -49.76 49.48 10.54
C PRO A 621 -49.71 48.09 11.23
N ARG A 622 -48.58 47.91 11.93
CA ARG A 622 -48.34 47.02 13.08
C ARG A 622 -49.37 47.21 14.20
N THR A 623 -49.74 46.12 14.89
CA THR A 623 -50.14 46.18 16.30
C THR A 623 -49.61 44.98 17.10
N SER A 624 -49.14 45.30 18.30
CA SER A 624 -48.73 44.42 19.39
C SER A 624 -49.93 43.89 20.16
N SER A 625 -49.83 42.70 20.74
CA SER A 625 -50.37 42.44 22.09
C SER A 625 -49.73 41.20 22.71
N ALA A 626 -49.45 41.31 24.01
CA ALA A 626 -48.74 40.36 24.85
C ALA A 626 -49.77 39.56 25.73
N PRO A 627 -49.34 38.74 26.72
CA PRO A 627 -49.77 37.34 26.92
C PRO A 627 -50.72 37.15 28.12
N ILE A 628 -51.16 35.92 28.42
CA ILE A 628 -51.72 35.39 29.72
C ILE A 628 -52.36 33.98 29.47
N PRO A 629 -52.42 32.99 30.40
CA PRO A 629 -51.51 32.56 31.46
C PRO A 629 -51.33 31.01 31.54
N ILE A 630 -50.45 30.59 32.46
CA ILE A 630 -50.13 29.22 32.91
C ILE A 630 -51.20 28.70 33.91
N PRO A 631 -51.36 27.37 34.06
CA PRO A 631 -51.53 26.77 35.38
C PRO A 631 -50.40 25.79 35.74
N LYS A 632 -49.93 25.95 36.98
CA LYS A 632 -48.82 25.26 37.64
C LYS A 632 -49.18 23.83 38.07
N ALA A 633 -48.20 22.93 38.06
CA ALA A 633 -48.05 21.91 39.11
C ALA A 633 -46.59 21.40 39.24
N LYS A 634 -46.02 21.62 40.44
CA LYS A 634 -44.99 20.89 41.24
C LYS A 634 -43.93 20.08 40.47
N VAL A 635 -42.66 20.48 40.42
CA VAL A 635 -41.60 20.47 41.46
C VAL A 635 -41.42 19.11 42.15
N GLU A 636 -40.39 18.39 41.72
CA GLU A 636 -39.49 17.62 42.60
C GLU A 636 -38.09 17.57 41.97
N GLU A 637 -37.08 17.88 42.78
CA GLU A 637 -35.65 17.97 42.47
C GLU A 637 -35.04 16.58 42.22
N ARG A 638 -34.09 16.49 41.28
CA ARG A 638 -32.81 15.78 41.50
C ARG A 638 -31.79 16.06 40.41
N GLU A 639 -30.55 16.07 40.87
CA GLU A 639 -29.34 16.60 40.26
C GLU A 639 -28.79 15.75 39.11
N GLN A 640 -28.02 16.45 38.27
CA GLN A 640 -26.82 16.02 37.54
C GLN A 640 -26.51 14.51 37.48
N ALA A 641 -26.61 13.93 36.28
CA ALA A 641 -25.70 12.87 35.87
C ALA A 641 -25.47 12.94 34.35
N SER A 642 -24.21 13.17 34.01
CA SER A 642 -23.64 13.21 32.66
C SER A 642 -23.77 11.85 31.98
N PHE A 643 -24.00 11.90 30.66
CA PHE A 643 -23.93 10.76 29.76
C PHE A 643 -22.49 10.20 29.73
N LYS A 644 -22.31 8.99 30.27
CA LYS A 644 -21.21 8.07 29.93
C LYS A 644 -21.83 6.75 29.47
N ASN A 645 -21.99 6.58 28.16
CA ASN A 645 -22.15 5.26 27.55
C ASN A 645 -20.81 4.90 26.90
N HIS A 646 -19.87 4.40 27.71
CA HIS A 646 -18.75 3.62 27.20
C HIS A 646 -19.20 2.17 27.08
N LEU A 647 -19.17 1.65 25.85
CA LEU A 647 -19.09 0.21 25.57
C LEU A 647 -17.80 -0.32 26.20
N THR A 648 -17.90 -0.80 27.43
CA THR A 648 -16.85 -1.57 28.09
C THR A 648 -17.03 -3.03 27.66
N PHE A 649 -16.08 -3.55 26.88
CA PHE A 649 -15.88 -4.99 26.77
C PHE A 649 -15.01 -5.45 27.94
N SER A 650 -15.66 -6.04 28.95
CA SER A 650 -14.97 -6.86 29.95
C SER A 650 -14.67 -8.22 29.33
N TYR A 651 -13.38 -8.55 29.17
CA TYR A 651 -12.91 -9.91 29.05
C TYR A 651 -12.27 -10.29 30.38
N ASP A 652 -13.09 -10.67 31.35
CA ASP A 652 -12.63 -11.39 32.53
C ASP A 652 -13.19 -12.81 32.55
N SER A 653 -12.27 -13.76 32.44
CA SER A 653 -12.34 -15.15 32.90
C SER A 653 -13.48 -16.04 32.39
N MET A 654 -13.17 -16.96 31.48
CA MET A 654 -13.79 -18.29 31.48
C MET A 654 -12.78 -19.40 31.18
N PRO A 655 -12.98 -20.60 31.74
CA PRO A 655 -11.91 -21.55 32.03
C PRO A 655 -11.66 -22.51 30.86
N GLU A 656 -10.39 -22.84 30.66
CA GLU A 656 -9.96 -24.03 29.92
C GLU A 656 -10.64 -25.29 30.52
N SER A 657 -11.43 -26.02 29.72
CA SER A 657 -11.59 -27.50 29.81
C SER A 657 -12.80 -28.15 29.10
N VAL A 658 -13.68 -27.44 28.37
CA VAL A 658 -14.92 -28.09 27.84
C VAL A 658 -15.00 -28.28 26.32
N GLU A 659 -14.10 -27.69 25.52
CA GLU A 659 -14.18 -27.84 24.04
C GLU A 659 -13.40 -29.04 23.46
N ASN A 660 -12.45 -29.64 24.19
CA ASN A 660 -11.69 -30.78 23.67
C ASN A 660 -12.46 -32.11 23.63
N THR A 661 -13.53 -32.27 24.40
CA THR A 661 -14.28 -33.55 24.47
C THR A 661 -15.31 -33.70 23.34
N LYS A 662 -15.81 -32.59 22.76
CA LYS A 662 -16.78 -32.63 21.65
C LYS A 662 -16.12 -32.86 20.29
N LEU A 663 -14.85 -32.47 20.13
CA LEU A 663 -14.09 -32.67 18.89
C LEU A 663 -13.56 -34.11 18.77
N GLN A 664 -13.12 -34.74 19.86
CA GLN A 664 -12.71 -36.15 19.85
C GLN A 664 -13.88 -37.11 19.59
N ALA A 665 -15.09 -36.83 20.11
CA ALA A 665 -16.28 -37.66 19.86
C ALA A 665 -16.82 -37.59 18.41
N GLN A 666 -16.46 -36.55 17.64
CA GLN A 666 -16.82 -36.45 16.22
C GLN A 666 -15.80 -37.12 15.29
N ILE A 667 -14.55 -37.31 15.75
CA ILE A 667 -13.48 -37.96 14.99
C ILE A 667 -13.59 -39.49 15.10
N GLU A 668 -13.99 -40.03 16.26
CA GLU A 668 -14.24 -41.47 16.43
C GLU A 668 -15.50 -41.97 15.71
N LYS A 669 -16.47 -41.09 15.41
CA LYS A 669 -17.71 -41.46 14.72
C LYS A 669 -17.59 -41.54 13.19
N LYS A 670 -16.49 -41.01 12.62
CA LYS A 670 -16.19 -41.03 11.18
C LYS A 670 -15.20 -42.11 10.74
N SER A 671 -14.59 -42.83 11.68
CA SER A 671 -13.59 -43.87 11.41
C SER A 671 -14.15 -45.30 11.49
N GLN A 672 -15.48 -45.47 11.57
CA GLN A 672 -16.14 -46.77 11.77
C GLN A 672 -17.15 -47.16 10.68
N VAL A 673 -17.11 -46.50 9.51
CA VAL A 673 -17.90 -46.88 8.33
C VAL A 673 -16.97 -46.85 7.12
N ASP A 674 -16.30 -47.97 6.87
CA ASP A 674 -15.88 -48.46 5.54
C ASP A 674 -14.82 -49.57 5.71
N LEU A 675 -15.27 -50.74 6.15
CA LEU A 675 -14.56 -52.00 5.96
C LEU A 675 -15.62 -53.09 5.74
N ASP A 676 -15.97 -53.31 4.48
CA ASP A 676 -16.45 -54.59 3.95
C ASP A 676 -16.71 -54.42 2.45
N VAL A 677 -15.80 -54.91 1.59
CA VAL A 677 -16.08 -55.68 0.36
C VAL A 677 -14.74 -56.22 -0.18
N GLU A 678 -14.61 -57.55 -0.14
CA GLU A 678 -13.55 -58.35 -0.79
C GLU A 678 -13.86 -58.66 -2.28
N PRO A 679 -12.88 -59.19 -3.06
CA PRO A 679 -12.69 -58.85 -4.47
C PRO A 679 -13.22 -59.88 -5.48
N LYS A 680 -13.48 -59.45 -6.71
CA LYS A 680 -13.58 -60.34 -7.89
C LYS A 680 -12.92 -59.78 -9.16
N THR A 681 -11.78 -60.39 -9.48
CA THR A 681 -11.32 -60.90 -10.79
C THR A 681 -11.64 -60.17 -12.12
N ALA A 682 -10.53 -59.82 -12.79
CA ALA A 682 -10.11 -60.22 -14.15
C ALA A 682 -10.67 -59.54 -15.43
N GLN A 683 -9.70 -59.01 -16.19
CA GLN A 683 -9.54 -58.99 -17.66
C GLN A 683 -10.53 -58.20 -18.54
N LYS A 684 -10.02 -57.15 -19.21
CA LYS A 684 -9.74 -57.20 -20.67
C LYS A 684 -9.03 -55.94 -21.20
N LEU A 685 -8.00 -56.21 -22.01
CA LEU A 685 -7.30 -55.31 -22.93
C LEU A 685 -8.24 -54.60 -23.92
N LYS A 686 -7.88 -53.36 -24.30
CA LYS A 686 -7.91 -52.75 -25.66
C LYS A 686 -7.35 -51.31 -25.54
N SER A 687 -6.11 -51.02 -25.91
CA SER A 687 -5.64 -50.62 -27.25
C SER A 687 -6.47 -49.51 -27.92
N GLY A 688 -5.90 -48.31 -28.06
CA GLY A 688 -6.36 -47.31 -29.03
C GLY A 688 -5.99 -45.85 -28.69
N PRO A 689 -5.18 -45.15 -29.51
CA PRO A 689 -4.76 -43.76 -29.30
C PRO A 689 -5.62 -42.76 -30.07
N SER A 690 -5.61 -41.47 -29.70
CA SER A 690 -5.33 -40.37 -30.64
C SER A 690 -5.48 -38.96 -30.04
N LYS A 691 -4.50 -38.14 -30.43
CA LYS A 691 -4.44 -36.66 -30.55
C LYS A 691 -4.23 -35.82 -29.29
#